data_AF-A0A1M6ZIB5-F1
#
_entry.id   AF-A0A1M6ZIB5-F1
#
_cell.length_a   1.000
_cell.length_b   1.000
_cell.length_c   1.000
_cell.angle_alpha   90.00
_cell.angle_beta   90.00
_cell.angle_gamma   90.00
#
_symmetry.space_group_name_H-M   'P 1'
#
loop_
_entity.id
_entity.type
_entity.pdbx_description
1 polymer ?
#
loop_
_entity_poly.entity_id
_entity_poly.type
_entity_poly.pdbx_seq_one_letter_code
_entity_poly.pdbx_strand_id
1 'polypeptide(L)'
;MLLFRKIVVLFFVLLWLAACSDDVSSEEVVRRIDETGYTYSPAALKGSIQYLPSMTAEKVRIVRLRYDLSPIDSFEVPVNSSWYGYEFSAASTDYESPYVKIVTVFPAQGDKKMEFGQYGRLAESNSGFIQNLYLALAADRIKTLMDEEDYDFDKAQKTALEELGKVFGMDLSDVNWREFNNRLGGYANYFGDVTPYVYCRHEVSDSVFYSDFKKFRETFAQKGRVDSSMIVKAADALLSTFEILVDSTYYLAQGVSRDSSLGFASIDSAFIGKAYDLLVKDSTVTIQTKSSSFYGRSLYREWIGDGRSSMLLWRLLSNREDALGLCGHYADRMIQRNDTLYVCRNNSHIWEVITEHDSLFNHQYGECSRYKNVGQPLYVNDSLFVCECESDGVCSWSDKYVKRVFLKNDTMYAKVLDAKATSKFGKCDDYVSDGSVQKLGDVYVQCRLYNWTEVDSLVYYLGECHNKEKGEHLGVYYACSKDGDFWGNDWVEILAPVYYDSTCVSENDNQVLKFGEDYFVCEAPKECKGMDGFAVQECGLTGTWRKMKEEEIIPPVADLEWCTSAIKNKKVIYDGAYYECSRGKWREVKKDTLAPPEKDGLLCGDSLFGVIKHYGYDYYRCDTNRVWHMMQPQEKLPLQYRDSLGRCDSISNKVLHWDEYSRSFVGCTTRDSIYEWDVINVGTSPYTLPPSLDRKKLAGSSLTDSIYTVTADGVEYRFNIVKKSYLTNYYNLILSHMEFDGKGYGAYSYNGKIYLHSERGTDSLLLKSIENKSASFDDFYVDWKTRITKDCKCGDINLKVHEDSLSVIFYDENTFMDYDKAKTFCPTGFHIPDSTEFMQKFKFPTTSTSFRNDSPLSWYFRTDRVVGCSASNIIHSDLFWTSTEKNSDTQYCYESSMRTVTMNEMSRRIVECPKDLYPMAQVMCVMDE
;
A
#
# COMPACT_ATOMS: atom_id res chain seq x y z
N MET A 1 89.45 12.14 -24.88
CA MET A 1 88.77 11.87 -23.59
C MET A 1 87.72 12.92 -23.19
N LEU A 2 87.91 14.21 -23.50
CA LEU A 2 86.91 15.27 -23.21
C LEU A 2 85.59 15.18 -24.02
N LEU A 3 85.63 14.64 -25.24
CA LEU A 3 84.43 14.53 -26.09
C LEU A 3 83.45 13.46 -25.56
N PHE A 4 83.97 12.35 -25.03
CA PHE A 4 83.15 11.25 -24.52
C PHE A 4 82.40 11.64 -23.24
N ARG A 5 83.02 12.44 -22.36
CA ARG A 5 82.33 13.00 -21.17
C ARG A 5 81.20 13.96 -21.55
N LYS A 6 81.38 14.77 -22.60
CA LYS A 6 80.31 15.67 -23.07
C LYS A 6 79.15 14.90 -23.70
N ILE A 7 79.43 13.83 -24.44
CA ILE A 7 78.39 12.97 -25.03
C ILE A 7 77.63 12.21 -23.93
N VAL A 8 78.32 11.67 -22.92
CA VAL A 8 77.64 10.97 -21.80
C VAL A 8 76.81 11.94 -20.97
N VAL A 9 77.28 13.17 -20.70
CA VAL A 9 76.49 14.19 -20.00
C VAL A 9 75.31 14.65 -20.85
N LEU A 10 75.48 14.82 -22.17
CA LEU A 10 74.37 15.16 -23.07
C LEU A 10 73.34 14.03 -23.15
N PHE A 11 73.80 12.76 -23.13
CA PHE A 11 72.93 11.59 -23.14
C PHE A 11 72.17 11.45 -21.81
N PHE A 12 72.81 11.76 -20.67
CA PHE A 12 72.13 11.82 -19.37
C PHE A 12 71.17 12.99 -19.29
N VAL A 13 71.49 14.16 -19.85
CA VAL A 13 70.59 15.33 -19.90
C VAL A 13 69.41 15.07 -20.84
N LEU A 14 69.62 14.38 -21.97
CA LEU A 14 68.55 13.96 -22.88
C LEU A 14 67.67 12.85 -22.27
N LEU A 15 68.25 11.91 -21.53
CA LEU A 15 67.49 10.92 -20.75
C LEU A 15 66.73 11.56 -19.59
N TRP A 16 67.28 12.61 -18.96
CA TRP A 16 66.57 13.38 -17.92
C TRP A 16 65.44 14.23 -18.51
N LEU A 17 65.64 14.81 -19.70
CA LEU A 17 64.58 15.55 -20.40
C LEU A 17 63.49 14.62 -20.97
N ALA A 18 63.82 13.38 -21.34
CA ALA A 18 62.85 12.36 -21.73
C ALA A 18 62.12 11.71 -20.53
N ALA A 19 62.74 11.71 -19.33
CA ALA A 19 62.10 11.25 -18.09
C ALA A 19 61.33 12.35 -17.34
N CYS A 20 61.55 13.63 -17.69
CA CYS A 20 60.81 14.78 -17.17
C CYS A 20 59.85 15.38 -18.20
N SER A 21 59.76 14.82 -19.41
CA SER A 21 58.59 15.00 -20.29
C SER A 21 57.56 13.91 -19.98
N ASP A 22 57.16 13.81 -18.72
CA ASP A 22 55.76 13.53 -18.44
C ASP A 22 55.00 14.79 -18.87
N ASP A 23 54.86 14.93 -20.19
CA ASP A 23 53.62 15.43 -20.72
C ASP A 23 52.57 14.59 -19.99
N VAL A 24 51.86 15.23 -19.06
CA VAL A 24 50.51 14.85 -18.72
C VAL A 24 49.69 15.08 -19.99
N SER A 25 50.01 14.33 -21.06
CA SER A 25 48.98 13.78 -21.89
C SER A 25 48.07 13.12 -20.88
N SER A 26 46.93 13.75 -20.65
CA SER A 26 45.74 13.02 -20.31
C SER A 26 45.81 11.71 -21.11
N GLU A 27 46.19 10.61 -20.46
CA GLU A 27 45.63 9.33 -20.85
C GLU A 27 44.15 9.67 -20.99
N GLU A 28 43.65 9.70 -22.23
CA GLU A 28 42.22 9.82 -22.46
C GLU A 28 41.65 8.71 -21.60
N VAL A 29 41.07 9.07 -20.46
CA VAL A 29 40.48 8.08 -19.57
C VAL A 29 39.32 7.56 -20.37
N VAL A 30 39.53 6.41 -21.01
CA VAL A 30 38.62 5.86 -22.01
C VAL A 30 37.29 5.74 -21.31
N ARG A 31 36.34 6.57 -21.71
CA ARG A 31 34.99 6.56 -21.16
C ARG A 31 34.38 5.23 -21.54
N ARG A 32 34.27 4.31 -20.58
CA ARG A 32 33.71 2.98 -20.84
C ARG A 32 32.22 3.03 -20.65
N ILE A 33 31.53 2.50 -21.66
CA ILE A 33 30.09 2.51 -21.76
C ILE A 33 29.63 1.06 -21.75
N ASP A 34 28.62 0.74 -20.95
CA ASP A 34 28.02 -0.59 -20.95
C ASP A 34 27.10 -0.81 -22.16
N GLU A 35 26.55 -2.02 -22.28
CA GLU A 35 25.68 -2.42 -23.40
C GLU A 35 24.40 -1.58 -23.54
N THR A 36 24.01 -0.85 -22.49
CA THR A 36 22.80 -0.01 -22.47
C THR A 36 23.10 1.48 -22.67
N GLY A 37 24.38 1.85 -22.86
CA GLY A 37 24.79 3.22 -23.14
C GLY A 37 25.20 4.04 -21.91
N TYR A 38 25.28 3.43 -20.72
CA TYR A 38 25.69 4.12 -19.51
C TYR A 38 27.20 4.10 -19.30
N THR A 39 27.73 5.23 -18.89
CA THR A 39 29.14 5.35 -18.52
C THR A 39 29.38 4.78 -17.14
N TYR A 40 30.25 3.77 -17.04
CA TYR A 40 30.56 3.11 -15.78
C TYR A 40 32.01 3.30 -15.31
N SER A 41 32.91 3.77 -16.20
CA SER A 41 34.31 4.03 -15.90
C SER A 41 34.81 5.29 -16.63
N PRO A 42 35.66 6.12 -15.99
CA PRO A 42 36.16 6.02 -14.61
C PRO A 42 35.07 6.34 -13.58
N ALA A 43 35.12 5.68 -12.41
CA ALA A 43 34.09 5.82 -11.38
C ALA A 43 34.66 6.04 -9.98
N ALA A 44 34.09 6.98 -9.23
CA ALA A 44 34.29 7.09 -7.79
C ALA A 44 33.21 6.27 -7.07
N LEU A 45 33.56 5.55 -6.01
CA LEU A 45 32.61 4.73 -5.26
C LEU A 45 32.29 5.37 -3.92
N LYS A 46 31.02 5.41 -3.54
CA LYS A 46 30.62 5.76 -2.18
C LYS A 46 29.54 4.80 -1.68
N GLY A 47 29.67 4.36 -0.44
CA GLY A 47 28.70 3.47 0.18
C GLY A 47 28.67 3.51 1.70
N SER A 48 27.69 2.82 2.27
CA SER A 48 27.48 2.63 3.71
C SER A 48 27.66 1.17 4.09
N ILE A 49 28.00 0.92 5.36
CA ILE A 49 28.21 -0.41 5.94
C ILE A 49 27.14 -0.60 7.02
N GLN A 50 26.20 -1.50 6.74
CA GLN A 50 24.95 -1.76 7.48
C GLN A 50 24.97 -3.19 8.06
N TYR A 51 25.98 -3.48 8.89
CA TYR A 51 26.05 -4.71 9.70
C TYR A 51 25.55 -4.44 11.13
N LEU A 52 25.56 -5.45 12.01
CA LEU A 52 25.21 -5.27 13.42
C LEU A 52 26.01 -4.11 14.05
N PRO A 53 25.38 -3.26 14.90
CA PRO A 53 26.07 -2.15 15.56
C PRO A 53 27.29 -2.56 16.39
N SER A 54 27.32 -3.79 16.91
CA SER A 54 28.49 -4.34 17.63
C SER A 54 29.65 -4.76 16.71
N MET A 55 29.45 -4.81 15.39
CA MET A 55 30.48 -5.12 14.41
C MET A 55 31.12 -3.83 13.87
N THR A 56 32.36 -3.55 14.29
CA THR A 56 33.15 -2.42 13.79
C THR A 56 34.03 -2.82 12.60
N ALA A 57 33.78 -2.24 11.43
CA ALA A 57 34.59 -2.50 10.24
C ALA A 57 35.98 -1.84 10.35
N GLU A 58 37.04 -2.57 10.02
CA GLU A 58 38.42 -2.05 9.99
C GLU A 58 38.67 -1.26 8.69
N LYS A 59 38.20 -1.81 7.57
CA LYS A 59 38.42 -1.27 6.22
C LYS A 59 37.49 -1.91 5.21
N VAL A 60 37.42 -1.32 4.01
CA VAL A 60 36.77 -1.91 2.84
C VAL A 60 37.83 -2.17 1.78
N ARG A 61 37.82 -3.35 1.18
CA ARG A 61 38.67 -3.71 0.04
C ARG A 61 37.83 -3.72 -1.23
N ILE A 62 38.21 -2.92 -2.21
CA ILE A 62 37.60 -2.89 -3.54
C ILE A 62 38.41 -3.81 -4.44
N VAL A 63 37.76 -4.82 -5.00
CA VAL A 63 38.36 -5.77 -5.94
C VAL A 63 37.83 -5.45 -7.33
N ARG A 64 38.73 -5.13 -8.26
CA ARG A 64 38.38 -4.86 -9.67
C ARG A 64 38.15 -6.20 -10.37
N LEU A 65 37.10 -6.28 -11.19
CA LEU A 65 36.66 -7.51 -11.83
C LEU A 65 36.67 -7.41 -13.35
N ARG A 66 36.75 -8.57 -13.99
CA ARG A 66 36.39 -8.79 -15.39
C ARG A 66 34.89 -9.06 -15.55
N TYR A 67 34.42 -9.17 -16.78
CA TYR A 67 33.02 -9.47 -17.10
C TYR A 67 32.53 -10.83 -16.57
N ASP A 68 33.43 -11.79 -16.42
CA ASP A 68 33.19 -13.11 -15.80
C ASP A 68 33.36 -13.10 -14.27
N LEU A 69 33.34 -11.91 -13.66
CA LEU A 69 33.58 -11.67 -12.23
C LEU A 69 34.93 -12.19 -11.70
N SER A 70 35.89 -12.52 -12.58
CA SER A 70 37.26 -12.86 -12.19
C SER A 70 37.98 -11.64 -11.60
N PRO A 71 38.67 -11.77 -10.44
CA PRO A 71 39.42 -10.66 -9.87
C PRO A 71 40.65 -10.31 -10.72
N ILE A 72 40.88 -9.02 -10.93
CA ILE A 72 42.06 -8.46 -11.59
C ILE A 72 43.09 -8.10 -10.52
N ASP A 73 42.72 -7.20 -9.61
CA ASP A 73 43.49 -6.79 -8.45
C ASP A 73 42.58 -6.15 -7.40
N SER A 74 43.17 -5.56 -6.34
CA SER A 74 42.39 -4.92 -5.29
C SER A 74 43.15 -3.80 -4.58
N PHE A 75 42.41 -2.83 -4.03
CA PHE A 75 42.94 -1.78 -3.17
C PHE A 75 42.04 -1.59 -1.94
N GLU A 76 42.61 -1.03 -0.88
CA GLU A 76 41.92 -0.84 0.40
C GLU A 76 41.55 0.63 0.58
N VAL A 77 40.36 0.88 1.12
CA VAL A 77 39.84 2.21 1.43
C VAL A 77 39.49 2.30 2.92
N PRO A 78 39.73 3.46 3.55
CA PRO A 78 39.41 3.67 4.95
C PRO A 78 37.90 3.71 5.16
N VAL A 79 37.49 3.38 6.38
CA VAL A 79 36.10 3.46 6.83
C VAL A 79 35.96 4.63 7.79
N ASN A 80 34.98 5.50 7.56
CA ASN A 80 34.68 6.66 8.39
C ASN A 80 33.39 6.41 9.17
N SER A 81 33.36 6.74 10.45
CA SER A 81 32.13 6.74 11.24
C SER A 81 31.19 7.85 10.76
N SER A 82 29.91 7.54 10.60
CA SER A 82 28.83 8.50 10.34
C SER A 82 27.70 8.32 11.35
N TRP A 83 26.75 9.26 11.38
CA TRP A 83 25.61 9.17 12.30
C TRP A 83 24.68 7.97 12.04
N TYR A 84 24.78 7.35 10.86
CA TYR A 84 24.02 6.18 10.43
C TYR A 84 24.85 4.88 10.43
N GLY A 85 26.06 4.88 11.00
CA GLY A 85 26.94 3.71 11.04
C GLY A 85 28.33 4.02 10.48
N TYR A 86 28.76 3.26 9.48
CA TYR A 86 30.07 3.44 8.86
C TYR A 86 29.92 3.70 7.35
N GLU A 87 30.75 4.55 6.78
CA GLU A 87 30.80 4.89 5.35
C GLU A 87 32.18 4.65 4.77
N PHE A 88 32.24 4.35 3.48
CA PHE A 88 33.49 4.28 2.73
C PHE A 88 33.39 5.11 1.44
N SER A 89 34.52 5.63 0.99
CA SER A 89 34.65 6.28 -0.30
C SER A 89 35.96 5.90 -0.98
N ALA A 90 35.88 5.65 -2.29
CA ALA A 90 37.01 5.41 -3.17
C ALA A 90 37.08 6.53 -4.21
N ALA A 91 38.28 7.03 -4.49
CA ALA A 91 38.51 8.02 -5.54
C ALA A 91 38.19 7.43 -6.93
N SER A 92 38.00 8.32 -7.91
CA SER A 92 37.73 7.91 -9.29
C SER A 92 38.84 7.01 -9.84
N THR A 93 38.48 5.80 -10.25
CA THR A 93 39.41 4.76 -10.73
C THR A 93 38.88 4.18 -12.05
N ASP A 94 39.78 3.74 -12.94
CA ASP A 94 39.39 3.00 -14.15
C ASP A 94 39.07 1.53 -13.81
N TYR A 95 37.89 1.07 -14.24
CA TYR A 95 37.39 -0.29 -14.13
C TYR A 95 37.23 -0.89 -15.51
N GLU A 96 37.81 -2.07 -15.77
CA GLU A 96 37.71 -2.73 -17.07
C GLU A 96 36.30 -3.23 -17.38
N SER A 97 35.52 -3.61 -16.35
CA SER A 97 34.14 -4.08 -16.45
C SER A 97 33.21 -3.22 -15.56
N PRO A 98 31.89 -3.23 -15.81
CA PRO A 98 30.94 -2.55 -14.94
C PRO A 98 30.75 -3.26 -13.59
N TYR A 99 31.54 -4.27 -13.24
CA TYR A 99 31.37 -5.05 -12.02
C TYR A 99 32.52 -4.83 -11.04
N VAL A 100 32.17 -4.71 -9.77
CA VAL A 100 33.11 -4.62 -8.65
C VAL A 100 32.73 -5.58 -7.55
N LYS A 101 33.73 -6.08 -6.81
CA LYS A 101 33.49 -6.80 -5.55
C LYS A 101 33.97 -5.95 -4.39
N ILE A 102 33.05 -5.63 -3.50
CA ILE A 102 33.28 -4.80 -2.32
C ILE A 102 33.35 -5.75 -1.13
N VAL A 103 34.48 -5.75 -0.41
CA VAL A 103 34.73 -6.66 0.72
C VAL A 103 34.88 -5.85 2.00
N THR A 104 33.93 -5.97 2.91
CA THR A 104 34.05 -5.39 4.26
C THR A 104 34.88 -6.32 5.15
N VAL A 105 35.88 -5.77 5.83
CA VAL A 105 36.80 -6.51 6.69
C VAL A 105 36.56 -6.15 8.16
N PHE A 106 36.27 -7.16 8.98
CA PHE A 106 36.10 -7.02 10.42
C PHE A 106 37.21 -7.76 11.18
N PRO A 107 37.63 -7.24 12.34
CA PRO A 107 38.51 -7.99 13.24
C PRO A 107 37.80 -9.22 13.79
N ALA A 108 38.55 -10.30 14.04
CA ALA A 108 38.10 -11.48 14.78
C ALA A 108 39.05 -11.76 15.96
N GLN A 109 38.77 -12.78 16.78
CA GLN A 109 39.68 -13.16 17.87
C GLN A 109 41.11 -13.46 17.37
N GLY A 110 42.09 -12.76 17.94
CA GLY A 110 43.51 -12.84 17.56
C GLY A 110 43.83 -12.05 16.28
N ASP A 111 44.78 -12.53 15.48
CA ASP A 111 45.17 -11.91 14.19
C ASP A 111 44.25 -12.31 13.01
N LYS A 112 43.12 -12.95 13.29
CA LYS A 112 42.18 -13.42 12.27
C LYS A 112 41.24 -12.29 11.84
N LYS A 113 40.79 -12.34 10.58
CA LYS A 113 39.84 -11.37 10.01
C LYS A 113 38.63 -12.09 9.43
N MET A 114 37.47 -11.44 9.53
CA MET A 114 36.25 -11.85 8.84
C MET A 114 36.03 -10.97 7.62
N GLU A 115 35.91 -11.59 6.46
CA GLU A 115 35.71 -10.90 5.17
C GLU A 115 34.32 -11.21 4.62
N PHE A 116 33.54 -10.17 4.36
CA PHE A 116 32.20 -10.25 3.79
C PHE A 116 32.20 -9.52 2.45
N GLY A 117 32.26 -10.29 1.36
CA GLY A 117 32.33 -9.77 0.00
C GLY A 117 30.99 -9.84 -0.72
N GLN A 118 30.61 -8.75 -1.39
CA GLN A 118 29.43 -8.65 -2.26
C GLN A 118 29.78 -8.04 -3.62
N TYR A 119 28.99 -8.35 -4.63
CA TYR A 119 29.13 -7.78 -5.96
C TYR A 119 28.25 -6.54 -6.12
N GLY A 120 28.71 -5.58 -6.92
CA GLY A 120 27.96 -4.39 -7.32
C GLY A 120 28.20 -4.05 -8.78
N ARG A 121 27.18 -3.49 -9.43
CA ARG A 121 27.25 -2.94 -10.78
C ARG A 121 27.49 -1.43 -10.71
N LEU A 122 28.46 -0.96 -11.48
CA LEU A 122 28.77 0.44 -11.65
C LEU A 122 27.80 1.08 -12.65
N ALA A 123 27.33 2.28 -12.32
CA ALA A 123 26.43 3.10 -13.13
C ALA A 123 26.98 4.53 -13.27
N GLU A 124 26.22 5.45 -13.87
CA GLU A 124 26.61 6.86 -14.01
C GLU A 124 26.78 7.55 -12.63
N SER A 125 25.99 7.11 -11.64
CA SER A 125 26.13 7.51 -10.24
C SER A 125 26.43 6.29 -9.38
N ASN A 126 27.59 6.29 -8.74
CA ASN A 126 28.11 5.21 -7.90
C ASN A 126 28.12 5.59 -6.41
N SER A 127 27.20 6.47 -6.03
CA SER A 127 26.95 6.86 -4.64
C SER A 127 25.70 6.14 -4.12
N GLY A 128 25.86 5.13 -3.28
CA GLY A 128 24.73 4.37 -2.74
C GLY A 128 24.96 2.89 -2.48
N PHE A 129 26.20 2.39 -2.55
CA PHE A 129 26.45 0.98 -2.24
C PHE A 129 26.17 0.69 -0.76
N ILE A 130 25.27 -0.24 -0.48
CA ILE A 130 25.01 -0.70 0.90
C ILE A 130 25.71 -2.04 1.11
N GLN A 131 26.58 -2.12 2.12
CA GLN A 131 27.21 -3.37 2.55
C GLN A 131 26.41 -4.00 3.68
N ASN A 132 25.87 -5.20 3.49
CA ASN A 132 25.11 -5.91 4.53
C ASN A 132 25.27 -7.44 4.41
N LEU A 133 24.88 -8.15 5.47
CA LEU A 133 25.08 -9.61 5.53
C LEU A 133 24.24 -10.37 4.49
N TYR A 134 23.07 -9.87 4.09
CA TYR A 134 22.25 -10.50 3.05
C TYR A 134 22.97 -10.51 1.69
N LEU A 135 23.47 -9.36 1.26
CA LEU A 135 24.20 -9.23 0.00
C LEU A 135 25.50 -10.03 0.04
N ALA A 136 26.17 -10.11 1.19
CA ALA A 136 27.35 -10.94 1.37
C ALA A 136 27.08 -12.45 1.28
N LEU A 137 25.91 -12.91 1.74
CA LEU A 137 25.44 -14.30 1.62
C LEU A 137 25.00 -14.63 0.18
N ALA A 138 24.35 -13.68 -0.50
CA ALA A 138 23.88 -13.85 -1.88
C ALA A 138 25.03 -13.84 -2.91
N ALA A 139 26.18 -13.24 -2.59
CA ALA A 139 27.25 -12.95 -3.53
C ALA A 139 27.69 -14.14 -4.40
N ASP A 140 27.94 -15.32 -3.82
CA ASP A 140 28.39 -16.47 -4.61
C ASP A 140 27.27 -17.11 -5.43
N ARG A 141 26.00 -16.96 -5.00
CA ARG A 141 24.84 -17.35 -5.84
C ARG A 141 24.72 -16.45 -7.06
N ILE A 142 24.94 -15.13 -6.92
CA ILE A 142 24.99 -14.19 -8.05
C ILE A 142 26.06 -14.64 -9.05
N LYS A 143 27.27 -14.92 -8.57
CA LYS A 143 28.36 -15.43 -9.43
C LYS A 143 27.97 -16.73 -10.14
N THR A 144 27.39 -17.68 -9.41
CA THR A 144 26.96 -18.97 -9.98
C THR A 144 25.89 -18.78 -11.07
N LEU A 145 24.90 -17.90 -10.83
CA LEU A 145 23.85 -17.59 -11.81
C LEU A 145 24.41 -16.94 -13.08
N MET A 146 25.42 -16.07 -12.95
CA MET A 146 26.08 -15.46 -14.10
C MET A 146 26.97 -16.45 -14.86
N ASP A 147 27.82 -17.20 -14.16
CA ASP A 147 28.83 -18.07 -14.78
C ASP A 147 28.25 -19.38 -15.32
N GLU A 148 27.30 -19.99 -14.61
CA GLU A 148 26.79 -21.33 -14.92
C GLU A 148 25.40 -21.31 -15.56
N GLU A 149 24.58 -20.28 -15.28
CA GLU A 149 23.19 -20.18 -15.75
C GLU A 149 22.95 -19.06 -16.78
N ASP A 150 24.00 -18.34 -17.20
CA ASP A 150 24.00 -17.30 -18.25
C ASP A 150 23.00 -16.15 -17.96
N TYR A 151 22.88 -15.76 -16.69
CA TYR A 151 22.07 -14.61 -16.30
C TYR A 151 22.86 -13.30 -16.43
N ASP A 152 22.19 -12.23 -16.85
CA ASP A 152 22.71 -10.88 -16.63
C ASP A 152 22.77 -10.54 -15.14
N PHE A 153 23.56 -9.53 -14.77
CA PHE A 153 23.81 -9.18 -13.38
C PHE A 153 22.54 -8.82 -12.60
N ASP A 154 21.64 -8.03 -13.20
CA ASP A 154 20.46 -7.51 -12.50
C ASP A 154 19.46 -8.65 -12.24
N LYS A 155 19.30 -9.54 -13.22
CA LYS A 155 18.51 -10.77 -13.09
C LYS A 155 19.15 -11.73 -12.09
N ALA A 156 20.48 -11.93 -12.12
CA ALA A 156 21.19 -12.78 -11.17
C ALA A 156 21.06 -12.27 -9.73
N GLN A 157 21.22 -10.97 -9.51
CA GLN A 157 21.03 -10.34 -8.20
C GLN A 157 19.59 -10.50 -7.71
N LYS A 158 18.60 -10.18 -8.55
CA LYS A 158 17.19 -10.33 -8.20
C LYS A 158 16.84 -11.77 -7.83
N THR A 159 17.22 -12.74 -8.66
CA THR A 159 16.95 -14.16 -8.42
C THR A 159 17.65 -14.67 -7.15
N ALA A 160 18.91 -14.33 -6.93
CA ALA A 160 19.62 -14.70 -5.71
C ALA A 160 18.95 -14.14 -4.44
N LEU A 161 18.45 -12.90 -4.49
CA LEU A 161 17.73 -12.29 -3.37
C LEU A 161 16.34 -12.88 -3.15
N GLU A 162 15.60 -13.22 -4.20
CA GLU A 162 14.31 -13.92 -4.10
C GLU A 162 14.49 -15.33 -3.50
N GLU A 163 15.52 -16.07 -3.92
CA GLU A 163 15.87 -17.38 -3.36
C GLU A 163 16.29 -17.26 -1.88
N LEU A 164 17.12 -16.26 -1.55
CA LEU A 164 17.55 -16.00 -0.17
C LEU A 164 16.35 -15.56 0.70
N GLY A 165 15.43 -14.79 0.14
CA GLY A 165 14.18 -14.40 0.80
C GLY A 165 13.32 -15.61 1.17
N LYS A 166 13.24 -16.63 0.31
CA LYS A 166 12.57 -17.90 0.63
C LYS A 166 13.28 -18.67 1.76
N VAL A 167 14.62 -18.60 1.83
CA VAL A 167 15.40 -19.19 2.92
C VAL A 167 15.08 -18.52 4.26
N PHE A 168 14.87 -17.21 4.29
CA PHE A 168 14.54 -16.50 5.53
C PHE A 168 13.04 -16.34 5.80
N GLY A 169 12.17 -16.59 4.81
CA GLY A 169 10.74 -16.34 4.92
C GLY A 169 10.40 -14.85 4.86
N MET A 170 11.16 -14.06 4.09
CA MET A 170 11.04 -12.60 4.02
C MET A 170 11.20 -12.08 2.60
N ASP A 171 10.68 -10.88 2.33
CA ASP A 171 10.95 -10.16 1.08
C ASP A 171 12.28 -9.38 1.20
N LEU A 172 13.15 -9.56 0.21
CA LEU A 172 14.47 -8.92 0.09
C LEU A 172 14.57 -8.02 -1.14
N SER A 173 13.46 -7.70 -1.80
CA SER A 173 13.41 -6.80 -2.96
C SER A 173 14.04 -5.42 -2.69
N ASP A 174 13.84 -4.87 -1.48
CA ASP A 174 14.34 -3.56 -1.07
C ASP A 174 15.66 -3.62 -0.27
N VAL A 175 16.39 -4.74 -0.26
CA VAL A 175 17.61 -4.91 0.55
C VAL A 175 18.71 -3.88 0.25
N ASN A 176 18.71 -3.32 -0.96
CA ASN A 176 19.64 -2.27 -1.39
C ASN A 176 19.29 -0.88 -0.83
N TRP A 177 18.11 -0.72 -0.21
CA TRP A 177 17.63 0.52 0.41
C TRP A 177 17.34 0.36 1.90
N ARG A 178 17.48 -0.87 2.43
CA ARG A 178 17.17 -1.21 3.81
C ARG A 178 18.34 -0.83 4.73
N GLU A 179 18.16 0.22 5.51
CA GLU A 179 19.07 0.59 6.60
C GLU A 179 18.88 -0.36 7.79
N PHE A 180 19.97 -0.67 8.51
CA PHE A 180 19.86 -1.45 9.74
C PHE A 180 19.20 -0.56 10.82
N ASN A 181 17.98 -0.90 11.24
CA ASN A 181 17.24 -0.06 12.17
C ASN A 181 17.79 -0.21 13.61
N ASN A 182 18.66 0.71 14.02
CA ASN A 182 19.27 0.71 15.36
C ASN A 182 18.33 1.26 16.47
N ARG A 183 17.05 1.57 16.18
CA ARG A 183 16.07 1.97 17.21
C ARG A 183 15.47 0.72 17.85
N LEU A 184 16.25 0.11 18.75
CA LEU A 184 15.95 -1.08 19.58
C LEU A 184 14.82 -0.86 20.62
N GLY A 185 13.75 -0.13 20.27
CA GLY A 185 12.66 0.24 21.18
C GLY A 185 11.30 -0.31 20.76
N GLY A 186 10.88 -1.44 21.35
CA GLY A 186 9.48 -1.65 21.71
C GLY A 186 8.69 -2.78 21.02
N TYR A 187 8.46 -2.75 19.70
CA TYR A 187 7.37 -3.55 19.13
C TYR A 187 7.64 -4.18 17.75
N ALA A 188 7.80 -5.51 17.76
CA ALA A 188 7.26 -6.50 16.81
C ALA A 188 7.78 -6.69 15.36
N ASN A 189 8.89 -6.09 14.90
CA ASN A 189 9.46 -6.46 13.57
C ASN A 189 10.99 -6.77 13.58
N TYR A 190 11.57 -7.01 14.76
CA TYR A 190 13.01 -7.04 14.96
C TYR A 190 13.72 -8.30 14.46
N PHE A 191 13.04 -9.45 14.41
CA PHE A 191 13.69 -10.69 14.02
C PHE A 191 14.18 -10.65 12.57
N GLY A 192 13.50 -9.90 11.70
CA GLY A 192 13.86 -9.74 10.29
C GLY A 192 15.32 -9.36 10.10
N ASP A 193 15.77 -8.19 10.56
CA ASP A 193 17.13 -7.69 10.29
C ASP A 193 18.26 -8.53 10.89
N VAL A 194 17.97 -9.26 11.97
CA VAL A 194 18.94 -10.10 12.69
C VAL A 194 18.90 -11.58 12.25
N THR A 195 17.91 -11.98 11.46
CA THR A 195 17.73 -13.36 10.97
C THR A 195 19.01 -13.96 10.38
N PRO A 196 19.75 -13.32 9.45
CA PRO A 196 20.95 -13.93 8.87
C PRO A 196 22.06 -14.16 9.90
N TYR A 197 22.10 -13.36 10.98
CA TYR A 197 23.05 -13.53 12.08
C TYR A 197 22.69 -14.73 12.95
N VAL A 198 21.40 -14.95 13.23
CA VAL A 198 20.90 -16.15 13.93
C VAL A 198 21.19 -17.41 13.12
N TYR A 199 20.94 -17.39 11.80
CA TYR A 199 21.24 -18.54 10.93
C TYR A 199 22.75 -18.87 10.90
N CYS A 200 23.59 -17.85 11.05
CA CYS A 200 25.03 -18.03 11.15
C CYS A 200 25.51 -18.20 12.59
N ARG A 201 24.64 -18.33 13.60
CA ARG A 201 25.00 -18.53 15.02
C ARG A 201 25.96 -17.46 15.57
N HIS A 202 25.70 -16.20 15.24
CA HIS A 202 26.48 -15.05 15.72
C HIS A 202 26.58 -15.00 17.25
N GLU A 203 25.52 -15.40 17.94
CA GLU A 203 25.41 -15.45 19.40
C GLU A 203 26.45 -16.34 20.08
N VAL A 204 27.05 -17.29 19.37
CA VAL A 204 28.00 -18.27 19.96
C VAL A 204 29.42 -17.71 20.03
N SER A 205 30.00 -17.30 18.90
CA SER A 205 31.35 -16.67 18.81
C SER A 205 31.67 -16.24 17.37
N ASP A 206 32.63 -15.34 17.16
CA ASP A 206 33.08 -14.92 15.81
C ASP A 206 33.58 -16.10 14.97
N SER A 207 34.25 -17.06 15.59
CA SER A 207 34.79 -18.22 14.87
C SER A 207 33.66 -19.12 14.38
N VAL A 208 32.61 -19.32 15.19
CA VAL A 208 31.43 -20.10 14.78
C VAL A 208 30.66 -19.31 13.73
N PHE A 209 30.43 -18.03 13.97
CA PHE A 209 29.76 -17.11 13.07
C PHE A 209 30.34 -17.12 11.67
N TYR A 210 31.65 -16.90 11.56
CA TYR A 210 32.30 -16.81 10.27
C TYR A 210 32.41 -18.17 9.58
N SER A 211 32.56 -19.25 10.34
CA SER A 211 32.53 -20.61 9.80
C SER A 211 31.16 -20.95 9.20
N ASP A 212 30.08 -20.61 9.89
CA ASP A 212 28.73 -20.87 9.40
C ASP A 212 28.34 -19.94 8.25
N PHE A 213 28.76 -18.67 8.29
CA PHE A 213 28.63 -17.75 7.16
C PHE A 213 29.25 -18.36 5.89
N LYS A 214 30.49 -18.86 5.98
CA LYS A 214 31.17 -19.49 4.83
C LYS A 214 30.39 -20.71 4.34
N LYS A 215 29.99 -21.59 5.26
CA LYS A 215 29.24 -22.80 4.92
C LYS A 215 27.87 -22.49 4.30
N PHE A 216 27.18 -21.48 4.83
CA PHE A 216 25.89 -21.02 4.31
C PHE A 216 26.08 -20.52 2.89
N ARG A 217 27.01 -19.58 2.70
CA ARG A 217 27.32 -18.96 1.40
C ARG A 217 27.67 -20.01 0.35
N GLU A 218 28.53 -20.97 0.70
CA GLU A 218 28.91 -22.08 -0.19
C GLU A 218 27.72 -22.97 -0.57
N THR A 219 26.90 -23.36 0.41
CA THR A 219 25.74 -24.23 0.17
C THR A 219 24.66 -23.51 -0.63
N PHE A 220 24.42 -22.24 -0.33
CA PHE A 220 23.43 -21.39 -0.99
C PHE A 220 23.82 -21.12 -2.44
N ALA A 221 25.11 -20.83 -2.71
CA ALA A 221 25.63 -20.58 -4.05
C ALA A 221 25.25 -21.67 -5.06
N GLN A 222 25.38 -22.94 -4.65
CA GLN A 222 25.16 -24.08 -5.54
C GLN A 222 23.68 -24.41 -5.79
N LYS A 223 22.78 -24.07 -4.86
CA LYS A 223 21.42 -24.66 -4.83
C LYS A 223 20.28 -23.65 -4.67
N GLY A 224 20.58 -22.38 -4.40
CA GLY A 224 19.56 -21.38 -4.03
C GLY A 224 18.82 -21.72 -2.73
N ARG A 225 19.34 -22.66 -1.92
CA ARG A 225 18.75 -23.11 -0.65
C ARG A 225 19.85 -23.58 0.30
N VAL A 226 19.54 -23.59 1.59
CA VAL A 226 20.42 -24.11 2.64
C VAL A 226 19.89 -25.41 3.22
N ASP A 227 20.80 -26.21 3.76
CA ASP A 227 20.49 -27.48 4.41
C ASP A 227 19.66 -27.26 5.68
N SER A 228 18.57 -28.00 5.85
CA SER A 228 17.72 -27.93 7.04
C SER A 228 18.52 -28.19 8.33
N SER A 229 19.58 -28.98 8.27
CA SER A 229 20.47 -29.23 9.41
C SER A 229 21.20 -27.96 9.90
N MET A 230 21.44 -26.97 9.03
CA MET A 230 21.98 -25.67 9.45
C MET A 230 20.93 -24.86 10.21
N ILE A 231 19.68 -24.89 9.73
CA ILE A 231 18.55 -24.20 10.36
C ILE A 231 18.28 -24.80 11.76
N VAL A 232 18.28 -26.13 11.88
CA VAL A 232 18.14 -26.84 13.16
C VAL A 232 19.27 -26.47 14.13
N LYS A 233 20.52 -26.42 13.67
CA LYS A 233 21.65 -26.03 14.53
C LYS A 233 21.56 -24.58 15.01
N ALA A 234 21.08 -23.68 14.16
CA ALA A 234 20.83 -22.29 14.55
C ALA A 234 19.70 -22.19 15.59
N ALA A 235 18.61 -22.95 15.42
CA ALA A 235 17.54 -23.00 16.40
C ALA A 235 17.99 -23.62 17.74
N ASP A 236 18.81 -24.67 17.72
CA ASP A 236 19.40 -25.26 18.92
C ASP A 236 20.29 -24.25 19.65
N ALA A 237 21.16 -23.54 18.92
CA ALA A 237 22.03 -22.51 19.49
C ALA A 237 21.20 -21.39 20.13
N LEU A 238 20.19 -20.90 19.43
CA LEU A 238 19.27 -19.90 19.94
C LEU A 238 18.60 -20.38 21.25
N LEU A 239 17.96 -21.56 21.25
CA LEU A 239 17.32 -22.12 22.45
C LEU A 239 18.29 -22.32 23.63
N SER A 240 19.54 -22.70 23.36
CA SER A 240 20.56 -22.90 24.40
C SER A 240 21.02 -21.61 25.07
N THR A 241 20.74 -20.45 24.46
CA THR A 241 21.18 -19.13 24.95
C THR A 241 20.07 -18.34 25.64
N PHE A 242 18.83 -18.84 25.70
CA PHE A 242 17.74 -18.20 26.43
C PHE A 242 17.67 -18.71 27.88
N GLU A 243 17.65 -17.79 28.85
CA GLU A 243 17.42 -18.10 30.27
C GLU A 243 16.09 -17.51 30.75
N ILE A 244 15.40 -18.24 31.64
CA ILE A 244 14.18 -17.75 32.31
C ILE A 244 14.61 -16.84 33.47
N LEU A 245 14.13 -15.60 33.49
CA LEU A 245 14.42 -14.62 34.52
C LEU A 245 13.44 -14.80 35.69
N VAL A 246 13.95 -15.17 36.87
CA VAL A 246 13.14 -15.51 38.05
C VAL A 246 12.53 -14.27 38.74
N ASP A 247 13.11 -13.07 38.53
CA ASP A 247 12.75 -11.83 39.26
C ASP A 247 12.36 -10.63 38.35
N SER A 248 12.12 -10.86 37.05
CA SER A 248 11.86 -9.78 36.09
C SER A 248 10.36 -9.56 35.85
N THR A 249 9.89 -8.32 36.05
CA THR A 249 8.48 -7.94 35.81
C THR A 249 8.17 -7.63 34.35
N TYR A 250 9.17 -7.51 33.47
CA TYR A 250 9.01 -7.03 32.08
C TYR A 250 9.34 -8.08 31.02
N TYR A 251 10.26 -9.01 31.30
CA TYR A 251 10.71 -10.04 30.35
C TYR A 251 10.91 -11.37 31.09
N LEU A 252 10.23 -12.44 30.66
CA LEU A 252 10.39 -13.77 31.28
C LEU A 252 11.62 -14.52 30.79
N ALA A 253 12.09 -14.24 29.58
CA ALA A 253 13.29 -14.86 29.06
C ALA A 253 14.09 -13.86 28.24
N GLN A 254 15.41 -13.94 28.36
CA GLN A 254 16.32 -13.11 27.59
C GLN A 254 17.47 -13.98 27.07
N GLY A 255 17.93 -13.67 25.85
CA GLY A 255 19.19 -14.21 25.36
C GLY A 255 20.37 -13.71 26.20
N VAL A 256 21.11 -14.61 26.86
CA VAL A 256 22.27 -14.30 27.73
C VAL A 256 23.62 -14.43 27.02
N SER A 257 23.61 -14.44 25.68
CA SER A 257 24.78 -14.67 24.85
C SER A 257 25.68 -13.43 24.68
N ARG A 258 26.76 -13.58 23.90
CA ARG A 258 27.83 -12.60 23.69
C ARG A 258 27.35 -11.19 23.35
N ASP A 259 26.26 -11.06 22.61
CA ASP A 259 25.70 -9.78 22.16
C ASP A 259 24.30 -9.55 22.73
N SER A 260 24.21 -9.50 24.06
CA SER A 260 23.01 -9.10 24.83
C SER A 260 22.42 -7.74 24.43
N SER A 261 23.12 -6.97 23.58
CA SER A 261 22.69 -5.72 22.95
C SER A 261 21.54 -5.87 21.94
N LEU A 262 21.32 -7.07 21.38
CA LEU A 262 20.18 -7.32 20.48
C LEU A 262 18.85 -7.50 21.21
N GLY A 263 18.87 -7.68 22.54
CA GLY A 263 17.67 -7.64 23.38
C GLY A 263 16.56 -8.62 22.95
N PHE A 264 16.92 -9.85 22.54
CA PHE A 264 15.92 -10.87 22.22
C PHE A 264 15.12 -11.21 23.48
N ALA A 265 13.96 -10.57 23.61
CA ALA A 265 12.98 -10.78 24.67
C ALA A 265 12.00 -11.92 24.35
N SER A 266 12.06 -12.45 23.13
CA SER A 266 11.23 -13.56 22.68
C SER A 266 11.90 -14.34 21.57
N ILE A 267 11.53 -15.62 21.46
CA ILE A 267 11.93 -16.51 20.37
C ILE A 267 10.90 -16.39 19.24
N ASP A 268 11.37 -16.15 18.01
CA ASP A 268 10.50 -16.04 16.83
C ASP A 268 9.84 -17.38 16.50
N SER A 269 8.50 -17.39 16.48
CA SER A 269 7.71 -18.60 16.29
C SER A 269 7.77 -19.13 14.86
N ALA A 270 7.93 -18.26 13.86
CA ALA A 270 8.03 -18.67 12.47
C ALA A 270 9.37 -19.38 12.19
N PHE A 271 10.47 -18.85 12.76
CA PHE A 271 11.79 -19.46 12.68
C PHE A 271 11.84 -20.83 13.37
N ILE A 272 11.37 -20.93 14.62
CA ILE A 272 11.34 -22.22 15.35
C ILE A 272 10.38 -23.21 14.68
N GLY A 273 9.22 -22.75 14.22
CA GLY A 273 8.28 -23.56 13.45
C GLY A 273 8.93 -24.15 12.20
N LYS A 274 9.69 -23.33 11.45
CA LYS A 274 10.44 -23.76 10.27
C LYS A 274 11.60 -24.70 10.61
N ALA A 275 12.35 -24.44 11.67
CA ALA A 275 13.53 -25.21 12.04
C ALA A 275 13.18 -26.65 12.45
N TYR A 276 12.09 -26.82 13.19
CA TYR A 276 11.69 -28.11 13.76
C TYR A 276 10.45 -28.74 13.11
N ASP A 277 9.91 -28.12 12.06
CA ASP A 277 8.66 -28.53 11.38
C ASP A 277 7.47 -28.63 12.34
N LEU A 278 7.26 -27.57 13.13
CA LEU A 278 6.22 -27.51 14.16
C LEU A 278 4.99 -26.75 13.65
N LEU A 279 3.82 -27.37 13.81
CA LEU A 279 2.53 -26.71 13.61
C LEU A 279 2.19 -25.90 14.86
N VAL A 280 2.29 -24.57 14.76
CA VAL A 280 2.12 -23.59 15.84
C VAL A 280 0.64 -23.37 16.20
N LYS A 281 -0.13 -24.46 16.40
CA LYS A 281 -1.55 -24.40 16.81
C LYS A 281 -1.77 -24.69 18.29
N ASP A 282 -0.92 -25.53 18.89
CA ASP A 282 -1.05 -25.95 20.27
C ASP A 282 -0.18 -25.09 21.22
N SER A 283 -0.58 -25.01 22.49
CA SER A 283 0.18 -24.30 23.53
C SER A 283 1.45 -25.04 23.96
N THR A 284 1.52 -26.36 23.76
CA THR A 284 2.71 -27.18 23.99
C THR A 284 3.01 -28.00 22.75
N VAL A 285 4.27 -28.02 22.30
CA VAL A 285 4.70 -28.81 21.13
C VAL A 285 6.01 -29.54 21.43
N THR A 286 6.14 -30.79 21.00
CA THR A 286 7.37 -31.58 21.20
C THR A 286 8.25 -31.53 19.97
N ILE A 287 9.56 -31.30 20.16
CA ILE A 287 10.55 -31.29 19.09
C ILE A 287 10.79 -32.72 18.59
N GLN A 288 10.25 -33.06 17.42
CA GLN A 288 10.40 -34.39 16.80
C GLN A 288 11.57 -34.47 15.80
N THR A 289 12.29 -33.36 15.59
CA THR A 289 13.41 -33.31 14.67
C THR A 289 14.64 -34.01 15.26
N LYS A 290 14.95 -35.21 14.76
CA LYS A 290 16.04 -36.07 15.29
C LYS A 290 17.44 -35.46 15.24
N SER A 291 17.67 -34.48 14.36
CA SER A 291 18.94 -33.76 14.26
C SER A 291 19.13 -32.66 15.30
N SER A 292 18.07 -32.32 16.06
CA SER A 292 18.14 -31.36 17.17
C SER A 292 18.73 -32.00 18.42
N SER A 293 19.56 -31.25 19.13
CA SER A 293 20.03 -31.57 20.48
C SER A 293 18.91 -31.57 21.53
N PHE A 294 17.75 -31.01 21.20
CA PHE A 294 16.54 -30.98 22.03
C PHE A 294 15.47 -31.97 21.57
N TYR A 295 15.84 -32.99 20.77
CA TYR A 295 14.91 -34.04 20.34
C TYR A 295 14.17 -34.68 21.52
N GLY A 296 12.84 -34.73 21.45
CA GLY A 296 11.96 -35.26 22.48
C GLY A 296 11.62 -34.28 23.62
N ARG A 297 12.21 -33.08 23.65
CA ARG A 297 11.83 -32.02 24.59
C ARG A 297 10.62 -31.24 24.10
N SER A 298 9.89 -30.64 25.03
CA SER A 298 8.71 -29.83 24.71
C SER A 298 8.98 -28.34 24.83
N LEU A 299 8.45 -27.58 23.87
CA LEU A 299 8.33 -26.13 23.91
C LEU A 299 6.92 -25.78 24.41
N TYR A 300 6.82 -24.71 25.18
CA TYR A 300 5.55 -24.17 25.64
C TYR A 300 5.42 -22.69 25.22
N ARG A 301 4.24 -22.35 24.73
CA ARG A 301 3.85 -20.98 24.38
C ARG A 301 3.20 -20.35 25.60
N GLU A 302 3.96 -19.52 26.29
CA GLU A 302 3.52 -18.85 27.51
C GLU A 302 2.97 -17.47 27.20
N TRP A 303 1.85 -17.13 27.84
CA TRP A 303 1.25 -15.80 27.81
C TRP A 303 1.64 -15.06 29.09
N ILE A 304 2.12 -13.83 28.93
CA ILE A 304 2.48 -12.96 30.05
C ILE A 304 1.83 -11.61 29.82
N GLY A 305 1.17 -11.07 30.84
CA GLY A 305 0.77 -9.67 30.85
C GLY A 305 0.27 -9.18 32.19
N ASP A 306 0.59 -7.92 32.50
CA ASP A 306 0.02 -7.17 33.63
C ASP A 306 -1.34 -6.53 33.29
N GLY A 307 -1.94 -6.94 32.17
CA GLY A 307 -3.15 -6.35 31.59
C GLY A 307 -2.91 -5.14 30.68
N ARG A 308 -1.69 -4.57 30.61
CA ARG A 308 -1.37 -3.43 29.72
C ARG A 308 -0.48 -3.79 28.55
N SER A 309 0.39 -4.79 28.71
CA SER A 309 1.15 -5.38 27.61
C SER A 309 1.05 -6.89 27.71
N SER A 310 0.73 -7.56 26.60
CA SER A 310 0.76 -9.02 26.55
C SER A 310 1.82 -9.47 25.56
N MET A 311 2.68 -10.40 25.99
CA MET A 311 3.67 -11.05 25.14
C MET A 311 3.44 -12.56 25.15
N LEU A 312 3.47 -13.14 23.95
CA LEU A 312 3.48 -14.58 23.75
C LEU A 312 4.91 -14.99 23.45
N LEU A 313 5.52 -15.81 24.30
CA LEU A 313 6.85 -16.37 24.03
C LEU A 313 6.81 -17.88 23.92
N TRP A 314 7.71 -18.42 23.10
CA TRP A 314 8.08 -19.83 23.15
C TRP A 314 9.24 -20.00 24.11
N ARG A 315 9.14 -20.96 25.04
CA ARG A 315 10.27 -21.40 25.88
C ARG A 315 10.37 -22.92 25.91
N LEU A 316 11.57 -23.43 26.18
CA LEU A 316 11.78 -24.85 26.46
C LEU A 316 11.27 -25.19 27.86
N LEU A 317 10.52 -26.28 27.99
CA LEU A 317 10.10 -26.78 29.30
C LEU A 317 11.32 -27.26 30.09
N SER A 318 11.33 -27.02 31.41
CA SER A 318 12.37 -27.57 32.29
C SER A 318 12.20 -29.09 32.43
N ASN A 319 13.29 -29.79 32.79
CA ASN A 319 13.22 -31.24 33.07
C ASN A 319 12.20 -31.58 34.17
N ARG A 320 11.93 -30.66 35.11
CA ARG A 320 10.91 -30.84 36.15
C ARG A 320 9.50 -30.73 35.58
N GLU A 321 9.25 -29.79 34.67
CA GLU A 321 7.96 -29.66 34.01
C GLU A 321 7.68 -30.82 33.05
N ASP A 322 8.70 -31.34 32.36
CA ASP A 322 8.58 -32.57 31.56
C ASP A 322 8.16 -33.78 32.44
N ALA A 323 8.54 -33.78 33.72
CA ALA A 323 8.24 -34.87 34.65
C ALA A 323 6.94 -34.69 35.45
N LEU A 324 6.63 -33.46 35.88
CA LEU A 324 5.52 -33.14 36.79
C LEU A 324 4.34 -32.46 36.09
N GLY A 325 4.51 -32.03 34.84
CA GLY A 325 3.57 -31.15 34.15
C GLY A 325 3.96 -29.68 34.26
N LEU A 326 3.34 -28.86 33.40
CA LEU A 326 3.66 -27.43 33.25
C LEU A 326 3.46 -26.63 34.55
N CYS A 327 4.46 -25.81 34.90
CA CYS A 327 4.37 -24.76 35.91
C CYS A 327 4.44 -23.39 35.20
N GLY A 328 3.27 -22.89 34.77
CA GLY A 328 3.16 -21.61 34.08
C GLY A 328 3.07 -20.43 35.04
N HIS A 329 3.33 -19.23 34.56
CA HIS A 329 3.34 -17.98 35.34
C HIS A 329 2.11 -17.80 36.23
N TYR A 330 0.92 -18.13 35.72
CA TYR A 330 -0.35 -17.99 36.43
C TYR A 330 -0.86 -19.30 37.03
N ALA A 331 -0.04 -20.35 37.05
CA ALA A 331 -0.44 -21.64 37.58
C ALA A 331 -0.27 -21.66 39.11
N ASP A 332 -1.32 -22.06 39.81
CA ASP A 332 -1.24 -22.47 41.22
C ASP A 332 -1.63 -23.95 41.30
N ARG A 333 -0.65 -24.83 41.49
CA ARG A 333 -0.84 -26.28 41.35
C ARG A 333 -0.05 -27.05 42.39
N MET A 334 -0.61 -28.19 42.78
CA MET A 334 0.01 -29.12 43.71
C MET A 334 -0.01 -30.55 43.15
N ILE A 335 1.12 -31.25 43.24
CA ILE A 335 1.25 -32.64 42.79
C ILE A 335 2.04 -33.42 43.83
N GLN A 336 1.51 -34.57 44.25
CA GLN A 336 2.24 -35.51 45.10
C GLN A 336 2.83 -36.64 44.25
N ARG A 337 4.13 -36.87 44.36
CA ARG A 337 4.82 -37.97 43.68
C ARG A 337 5.89 -38.58 44.57
N ASN A 338 5.83 -39.89 44.79
CA ASN A 338 6.75 -40.64 45.66
C ASN A 338 6.89 -39.99 47.06
N ASP A 339 5.75 -39.77 47.73
CA ASP A 339 5.66 -39.15 49.07
C ASP A 339 6.24 -37.74 49.20
N THR A 340 6.57 -37.11 48.08
CA THR A 340 7.04 -35.72 48.02
C THR A 340 5.95 -34.86 47.40
N LEU A 341 5.60 -33.77 48.08
CA LEU A 341 4.62 -32.82 47.60
C LEU A 341 5.31 -31.68 46.87
N TYR A 342 4.92 -31.44 45.62
CA TYR A 342 5.42 -30.37 44.78
C TYR A 342 4.36 -29.28 44.65
N VAL A 343 4.78 -28.01 44.71
CA VAL A 343 3.90 -26.85 44.54
C VAL A 343 4.47 -25.90 43.48
N CYS A 344 3.63 -25.51 42.53
CA CYS A 344 3.87 -24.45 41.57
C CYS A 344 3.04 -23.26 42.04
N ARG A 345 3.68 -22.12 42.32
CA ARG A 345 3.00 -20.92 42.84
C ARG A 345 2.66 -19.96 41.71
N ASN A 346 1.59 -19.18 41.91
CA ASN A 346 1.31 -18.02 41.07
C ASN A 346 2.49 -17.03 41.07
N ASN A 347 2.80 -16.47 39.89
CA ASN A 347 4.01 -15.69 39.55
C ASN A 347 5.34 -16.46 39.67
N SER A 348 5.31 -17.80 39.66
CA SER A 348 6.49 -18.64 39.63
C SER A 348 6.52 -19.50 38.37
N HIS A 349 7.72 -19.86 37.93
CA HIS A 349 7.97 -20.77 36.78
C HIS A 349 8.65 -22.08 37.24
N ILE A 350 8.64 -22.35 38.54
CA ILE A 350 9.37 -23.47 39.14
C ILE A 350 8.49 -24.26 40.11
N TRP A 351 8.67 -25.58 40.09
CA TRP A 351 8.10 -26.49 41.09
C TRP A 351 8.97 -26.51 42.37
N GLU A 352 8.36 -26.15 43.50
CA GLU A 352 8.89 -26.18 44.87
C GLU A 352 8.46 -27.46 45.62
N VAL A 353 9.07 -27.80 46.77
CA VAL A 353 8.76 -29.02 47.57
C VAL A 353 8.27 -28.64 48.97
N ILE A 354 7.20 -29.27 49.50
CA ILE A 354 6.61 -29.01 50.85
C ILE A 354 6.55 -30.29 51.71
N THR A 355 6.70 -30.19 53.04
CA THR A 355 6.85 -31.34 53.98
C THR A 355 6.02 -31.33 55.30
N GLU A 356 5.14 -30.36 55.59
CA GLU A 356 4.41 -30.25 56.89
C GLU A 356 2.86 -30.46 56.79
N HIS A 357 2.24 -31.12 57.80
CA HIS A 357 0.83 -31.57 57.81
C HIS A 357 -0.23 -30.46 57.97
N ASP A 358 -0.06 -29.52 58.91
CA ASP A 358 -1.00 -28.39 59.02
C ASP A 358 -0.81 -27.39 57.87
N SER A 359 0.40 -27.31 57.32
CA SER A 359 0.70 -26.60 56.08
C SER A 359 -0.02 -27.21 54.87
N LEU A 360 -0.32 -28.53 54.90
CA LEU A 360 -1.16 -29.21 53.91
C LEU A 360 -2.62 -28.76 53.99
N PHE A 361 -3.24 -28.83 55.17
CA PHE A 361 -4.65 -28.45 55.36
C PHE A 361 -4.87 -26.94 55.20
N ASN A 362 -3.91 -26.11 55.64
CA ASN A 362 -3.98 -24.66 55.47
C ASN A 362 -3.80 -24.23 54.01
N HIS A 363 -3.01 -24.96 53.22
CA HIS A 363 -2.89 -24.69 51.78
C HIS A 363 -4.14 -25.14 51.02
N GLN A 364 -4.75 -26.29 51.37
CA GLN A 364 -5.92 -26.83 50.67
C GLN A 364 -7.26 -26.18 51.06
N TYR A 365 -7.44 -25.82 52.34
CA TYR A 365 -8.73 -25.35 52.88
C TYR A 365 -8.67 -23.98 53.57
N GLY A 366 -7.48 -23.38 53.64
CA GLY A 366 -7.23 -22.13 54.34
C GLY A 366 -6.91 -22.31 55.82
N GLU A 367 -6.27 -21.32 56.41
CA GLU A 367 -5.80 -21.31 57.79
C GLU A 367 -6.94 -21.54 58.80
N CYS A 368 -6.85 -22.56 59.67
CA CYS A 368 -7.74 -22.69 60.84
C CYS A 368 -7.21 -21.82 61.97
N SER A 369 -7.79 -20.64 62.13
CA SER A 369 -7.39 -19.69 63.16
C SER A 369 -8.59 -18.95 63.72
N ARG A 370 -8.41 -18.26 64.85
CA ARG A 370 -9.51 -17.55 65.51
C ARG A 370 -10.18 -16.50 64.62
N TYR A 371 -9.46 -16.03 63.62
CA TYR A 371 -9.90 -15.00 62.67
C TYR A 371 -10.32 -15.58 61.31
N LYS A 372 -10.03 -16.86 61.04
CA LYS A 372 -10.32 -17.51 59.75
C LYS A 372 -10.81 -18.94 59.97
N ASN A 373 -11.91 -19.28 59.32
CA ASN A 373 -12.47 -20.64 59.28
C ASN A 373 -12.99 -21.23 60.60
N VAL A 374 -13.09 -20.49 61.72
CA VAL A 374 -13.74 -21.03 62.95
C VAL A 374 -15.18 -21.46 62.66
N GLY A 375 -15.53 -22.70 63.03
CA GLY A 375 -16.84 -23.29 62.81
C GLY A 375 -17.10 -23.72 61.35
N GLN A 376 -16.08 -23.69 60.48
CA GLN A 376 -16.16 -24.27 59.14
C GLN A 376 -16.06 -25.80 59.21
N PRO A 377 -17.03 -26.54 58.65
CA PRO A 377 -16.91 -27.98 58.45
C PRO A 377 -16.08 -28.34 57.21
N LEU A 378 -15.31 -29.42 57.27
CA LEU A 378 -14.67 -30.07 56.11
C LEU A 378 -14.80 -31.59 56.20
N TYR A 379 -14.66 -32.28 55.06
CA TYR A 379 -14.67 -33.75 55.01
C TYR A 379 -13.32 -34.27 54.51
N VAL A 380 -12.77 -35.28 55.20
CA VAL A 380 -11.61 -36.07 54.75
C VAL A 380 -11.98 -37.55 54.87
N ASN A 381 -11.93 -38.31 53.77
CA ASN A 381 -12.25 -39.75 53.74
C ASN A 381 -13.58 -40.07 54.48
N ASP A 382 -14.67 -39.42 54.06
CA ASP A 382 -16.04 -39.53 54.60
C ASP A 382 -16.23 -39.11 56.07
N SER A 383 -15.20 -38.54 56.70
CA SER A 383 -15.22 -38.10 58.10
C SER A 383 -15.31 -36.58 58.18
N LEU A 384 -16.31 -36.06 58.92
CA LEU A 384 -16.56 -34.63 59.09
C LEU A 384 -15.72 -34.05 60.24
N PHE A 385 -14.88 -33.07 59.90
CA PHE A 385 -14.09 -32.26 60.84
C PHE A 385 -14.60 -30.83 60.87
N VAL A 386 -14.42 -30.11 61.97
CA VAL A 386 -14.81 -28.69 62.10
C VAL A 386 -13.68 -27.92 62.75
N CYS A 387 -13.28 -26.76 62.23
CA CYS A 387 -12.29 -25.92 62.89
C CYS A 387 -12.88 -25.36 64.19
N GLU A 388 -12.30 -25.76 65.32
CA GLU A 388 -12.71 -25.33 66.65
C GLU A 388 -11.53 -24.66 67.34
N CYS A 389 -11.82 -23.65 68.18
CA CYS A 389 -10.80 -22.99 68.98
C CYS A 389 -11.04 -23.29 70.45
N GLU A 390 -9.98 -23.60 71.17
CA GLU A 390 -10.00 -23.71 72.61
C GLU A 390 -10.11 -22.32 73.26
N SER A 391 -10.45 -22.29 74.55
CA SER A 391 -10.66 -21.05 75.31
C SER A 391 -9.41 -20.16 75.42
N ASP A 392 -8.22 -20.71 75.16
CA ASP A 392 -6.94 -19.99 75.12
C ASP A 392 -6.62 -19.37 73.74
N GLY A 393 -7.44 -19.63 72.72
CA GLY A 393 -7.31 -19.08 71.38
C GLY A 393 -6.51 -19.95 70.40
N VAL A 394 -6.08 -21.14 70.80
CA VAL A 394 -5.48 -22.12 69.89
C VAL A 394 -6.59 -22.79 69.08
N CYS A 395 -6.48 -22.76 67.75
CA CYS A 395 -7.48 -23.34 66.85
C CYS A 395 -6.90 -24.55 66.12
N SER A 396 -7.71 -25.60 66.00
CA SER A 396 -7.35 -26.83 65.28
C SER A 396 -8.58 -27.46 64.64
N TRP A 397 -8.35 -28.31 63.64
CA TRP A 397 -9.41 -29.08 62.99
C TRP A 397 -9.86 -30.24 63.90
N SER A 398 -11.06 -30.16 64.46
CA SER A 398 -11.65 -31.09 65.45
C SER A 398 -12.37 -32.27 64.79
N ASP A 399 -12.20 -33.48 65.34
CA ASP A 399 -12.75 -34.75 64.86
C ASP A 399 -14.10 -35.13 65.52
N LYS A 400 -14.66 -34.25 66.34
CA LYS A 400 -15.88 -34.49 67.13
C LYS A 400 -17.14 -34.79 66.29
N TYR A 401 -17.19 -34.40 65.02
CA TYR A 401 -18.39 -34.44 64.17
C TYR A 401 -18.44 -35.63 63.21
N VAL A 402 -17.44 -36.51 63.23
CA VAL A 402 -17.22 -37.60 62.27
C VAL A 402 -18.41 -38.56 62.11
N LYS A 403 -19.33 -38.67 63.09
CA LYS A 403 -20.50 -39.59 63.05
C LYS A 403 -21.87 -38.91 63.05
N ARG A 404 -21.96 -37.59 62.83
CA ARG A 404 -23.22 -36.83 62.98
C ARG A 404 -23.93 -36.61 61.63
N VAL A 405 -25.25 -36.74 61.60
CA VAL A 405 -26.12 -36.47 60.42
C VAL A 405 -26.91 -35.17 60.64
N PHE A 406 -27.07 -34.38 59.57
CA PHE A 406 -27.77 -33.09 59.58
C PHE A 406 -28.95 -33.09 58.59
N LEU A 407 -30.11 -32.55 59.00
CA LEU A 407 -31.37 -32.45 58.26
C LEU A 407 -31.65 -31.00 57.82
N LYS A 408 -32.52 -30.76 56.83
CA LYS A 408 -32.78 -29.42 56.22
C LYS A 408 -33.15 -28.30 57.22
N ASN A 409 -33.66 -28.65 58.39
CA ASN A 409 -34.02 -27.71 59.47
C ASN A 409 -32.89 -27.46 60.50
N ASP A 410 -31.77 -28.19 60.42
CA ASP A 410 -30.61 -27.98 61.30
C ASP A 410 -29.84 -26.71 60.90
N THR A 411 -29.38 -25.96 61.89
CA THR A 411 -28.65 -24.69 61.68
C THR A 411 -27.32 -24.86 60.94
N MET A 412 -26.76 -26.08 60.92
CA MET A 412 -25.54 -26.43 60.17
C MET A 412 -25.81 -27.12 58.84
N TYR A 413 -27.07 -27.37 58.44
CA TYR A 413 -27.39 -28.13 57.23
C TYR A 413 -26.75 -27.56 55.96
N ALA A 414 -26.91 -26.25 55.71
CA ALA A 414 -26.34 -25.61 54.53
C ALA A 414 -24.80 -25.72 54.49
N LYS A 415 -24.13 -25.54 55.64
CA LYS A 415 -22.66 -25.66 55.75
C LYS A 415 -22.18 -27.10 55.59
N VAL A 416 -22.95 -28.07 56.06
CA VAL A 416 -22.62 -29.50 55.92
C VAL A 416 -22.92 -30.01 54.51
N LEU A 417 -23.99 -29.52 53.88
CA LEU A 417 -24.29 -29.75 52.46
C LEU A 417 -23.14 -29.24 51.59
N ASP A 418 -22.66 -28.03 51.88
CA ASP A 418 -21.49 -27.43 51.25
C ASP A 418 -20.20 -28.22 51.49
N ALA A 419 -19.87 -28.59 52.73
CA ALA A 419 -18.70 -29.41 53.02
C ALA A 419 -18.75 -30.79 52.36
N LYS A 420 -19.94 -31.40 52.27
CA LYS A 420 -20.15 -32.71 51.65
C LYS A 420 -20.05 -32.64 50.13
N ALA A 421 -20.61 -31.61 49.51
CA ALA A 421 -20.40 -31.31 48.10
C ALA A 421 -18.91 -31.02 47.84
N THR A 422 -18.26 -30.25 48.71
CA THR A 422 -16.83 -29.92 48.64
C THR A 422 -15.91 -31.14 48.69
N SER A 423 -16.20 -32.13 49.53
CA SER A 423 -15.41 -33.35 49.57
C SER A 423 -15.63 -34.27 48.37
N LYS A 424 -16.81 -34.23 47.74
CA LYS A 424 -17.13 -35.10 46.60
C LYS A 424 -16.76 -34.48 45.26
N PHE A 425 -16.87 -33.17 45.15
CA PHE A 425 -16.76 -32.41 43.91
C PHE A 425 -15.63 -31.37 43.91
N GLY A 426 -14.93 -31.19 45.04
CA GLY A 426 -13.94 -30.12 45.23
C GLY A 426 -14.57 -28.85 45.83
N LYS A 427 -13.72 -28.01 46.44
CA LYS A 427 -14.14 -26.75 47.06
C LYS A 427 -14.83 -25.87 46.02
N CYS A 428 -15.98 -25.30 46.37
CA CYS A 428 -16.60 -24.26 45.57
C CYS A 428 -15.68 -23.03 45.62
N ASP A 429 -14.83 -22.89 44.62
CA ASP A 429 -13.84 -21.85 44.45
C ASP A 429 -13.72 -21.49 42.96
N ASP A 430 -12.82 -20.58 42.60
CA ASP A 430 -12.71 -20.12 41.22
C ASP A 430 -12.34 -21.26 40.23
N TYR A 431 -11.83 -22.41 40.72
CA TYR A 431 -11.50 -23.58 39.90
C TYR A 431 -12.68 -24.53 39.70
N VAL A 432 -13.54 -24.69 40.72
CA VAL A 432 -14.84 -25.34 40.60
C VAL A 432 -15.84 -24.27 40.21
N SER A 433 -15.95 -24.01 38.90
CA SER A 433 -16.70 -22.89 38.32
C SER A 433 -17.97 -22.55 39.09
N ASP A 434 -18.03 -21.32 39.65
CA ASP A 434 -19.26 -20.70 40.15
C ASP A 434 -20.37 -20.92 39.10
N GLY A 435 -21.44 -21.60 39.50
CA GLY A 435 -22.50 -22.06 38.61
C GLY A 435 -22.52 -23.57 38.32
N SER A 436 -21.49 -24.34 38.69
CA SER A 436 -21.45 -25.78 38.42
C SER A 436 -22.59 -26.50 39.15
N VAL A 437 -23.44 -27.22 38.41
CA VAL A 437 -24.58 -27.95 38.97
C VAL A 437 -24.25 -29.44 39.05
N GLN A 438 -24.49 -30.05 40.21
CA GLN A 438 -24.23 -31.45 40.48
C GLN A 438 -25.43 -32.09 41.16
N LYS A 439 -25.66 -33.38 40.87
CA LYS A 439 -26.67 -34.16 41.58
C LYS A 439 -26.06 -34.77 42.85
N LEU A 440 -26.57 -34.37 44.01
CA LEU A 440 -26.10 -34.84 45.32
C LEU A 440 -27.22 -35.60 46.05
N GLY A 441 -27.35 -36.89 45.72
CA GLY A 441 -28.48 -37.71 46.21
C GLY A 441 -29.78 -37.33 45.48
N ASP A 442 -30.80 -36.93 46.25
CA ASP A 442 -32.13 -36.57 45.74
C ASP A 442 -32.31 -35.07 45.47
N VAL A 443 -31.27 -34.26 45.69
CA VAL A 443 -31.28 -32.81 45.44
C VAL A 443 -30.27 -32.43 44.34
N TYR A 444 -30.52 -31.29 43.71
CA TYR A 444 -29.59 -30.64 42.79
C TYR A 444 -28.88 -29.52 43.55
N VAL A 445 -27.56 -29.47 43.46
CA VAL A 445 -26.75 -28.43 44.10
C VAL A 445 -25.93 -27.67 43.08
N GLN A 446 -25.76 -26.37 43.29
CA GLN A 446 -24.98 -25.46 42.47
C GLN A 446 -23.94 -24.76 43.33
N CYS A 447 -22.69 -24.71 42.87
CA CYS A 447 -21.66 -23.87 43.47
C CYS A 447 -22.02 -22.40 43.25
N ARG A 448 -22.21 -21.62 44.33
CA ARG A 448 -22.59 -20.21 44.31
C ARG A 448 -21.87 -19.43 45.41
N LEU A 449 -21.15 -18.37 45.06
CA LEU A 449 -20.47 -17.48 46.03
C LEU A 449 -19.61 -18.27 47.04
N TYR A 450 -18.77 -19.17 46.51
CA TYR A 450 -17.89 -20.05 47.28
C TYR A 450 -18.58 -21.11 48.17
N ASN A 451 -19.88 -21.36 47.97
CA ASN A 451 -20.61 -22.41 48.69
C ASN A 451 -21.51 -23.21 47.74
N TRP A 452 -21.65 -24.52 47.95
CA TRP A 452 -22.66 -25.31 47.26
C TRP A 452 -24.06 -25.12 47.87
N THR A 453 -25.04 -24.79 47.03
CA THR A 453 -26.43 -24.43 47.39
C THR A 453 -27.46 -25.24 46.60
N GLU A 454 -28.68 -25.44 47.09
CA GLU A 454 -29.71 -26.28 46.43
C GLU A 454 -30.49 -25.51 45.32
N VAL A 455 -30.79 -26.15 44.17
CA VAL A 455 -31.46 -25.53 42.97
C VAL A 455 -32.59 -26.38 42.35
N ASP A 456 -33.40 -25.80 41.45
CA ASP A 456 -34.53 -26.45 40.75
C ASP A 456 -34.13 -27.23 39.46
N SER A 457 -35.10 -27.91 38.84
CA SER A 457 -34.86 -28.76 37.66
C SER A 457 -34.61 -28.00 36.36
N LEU A 458 -35.23 -26.83 36.14
CA LEU A 458 -34.98 -26.05 34.93
C LEU A 458 -33.55 -25.49 35.00
N VAL A 459 -33.14 -25.03 36.18
CA VAL A 459 -31.76 -24.62 36.50
C VAL A 459 -30.77 -25.78 36.39
N TYR A 460 -31.19 -27.01 36.72
CA TYR A 460 -30.35 -28.19 36.55
C TYR A 460 -30.11 -28.57 35.07
N TYR A 461 -31.15 -28.53 34.23
CA TYR A 461 -31.03 -28.97 32.83
C TYR A 461 -30.53 -27.87 31.89
N LEU A 462 -30.90 -26.62 32.16
CA LEU A 462 -30.54 -25.47 31.32
C LEU A 462 -29.47 -24.57 31.96
N GLY A 463 -29.16 -24.71 33.24
CA GLY A 463 -28.30 -23.79 33.99
C GLY A 463 -29.07 -22.71 34.73
N GLU A 464 -28.45 -22.05 35.71
CA GLU A 464 -29.02 -20.82 36.28
C GLU A 464 -29.10 -19.80 35.15
N CYS A 465 -30.24 -19.14 35.06
CA CYS A 465 -30.42 -18.19 33.99
C CYS A 465 -29.50 -16.99 34.19
N HIS A 466 -28.38 -17.02 33.48
CA HIS A 466 -27.39 -15.95 33.45
C HIS A 466 -27.40 -15.29 32.08
N ASN A 467 -27.22 -13.97 32.08
CA ASN A 467 -27.37 -13.09 30.92
C ASN A 467 -26.93 -13.76 29.59
N LYS A 468 -27.87 -13.84 28.64
CA LYS A 468 -27.70 -14.35 27.26
C LYS A 468 -27.59 -15.87 27.07
N GLU A 469 -27.78 -16.68 28.10
CA GLU A 469 -27.86 -18.14 27.90
C GLU A 469 -29.13 -18.53 27.12
N LYS A 470 -29.02 -19.61 26.34
CA LYS A 470 -30.08 -20.18 25.50
C LYS A 470 -30.19 -21.67 25.76
N GLY A 471 -31.41 -22.16 25.86
CA GLY A 471 -31.70 -23.56 26.17
C GLY A 471 -32.84 -24.10 25.34
N GLU A 472 -32.74 -25.35 24.89
CA GLU A 472 -33.88 -26.06 24.31
C GLU A 472 -34.36 -27.10 25.33
N HIS A 473 -35.65 -27.07 25.63
CA HIS A 473 -36.25 -28.09 26.47
C HIS A 473 -37.62 -28.47 25.88
N LEU A 474 -37.78 -29.75 25.55
CA LEU A 474 -39.02 -30.31 24.98
C LEU A 474 -39.48 -29.65 23.67
N GLY A 475 -38.54 -29.24 22.81
CA GLY A 475 -38.83 -28.65 21.49
C GLY A 475 -39.23 -27.17 21.52
N VAL A 476 -39.10 -26.51 22.68
CA VAL A 476 -39.28 -25.06 22.85
C VAL A 476 -37.93 -24.43 23.15
N TYR A 477 -37.67 -23.29 22.52
CA TYR A 477 -36.42 -22.55 22.67
C TYR A 477 -36.57 -21.43 23.69
N TYR A 478 -35.63 -21.34 24.63
CA TYR A 478 -35.62 -20.36 25.70
C TYR A 478 -34.34 -19.52 25.66
N ALA A 479 -34.42 -18.29 26.16
CA ALA A 479 -33.29 -17.44 26.47
C ALA A 479 -33.51 -16.66 27.76
N CYS A 480 -32.42 -16.29 28.41
CA CYS A 480 -32.45 -15.47 29.60
C CYS A 480 -32.83 -14.00 29.32
N SER A 481 -33.97 -13.54 29.84
CA SER A 481 -34.49 -12.18 29.61
C SER A 481 -35.25 -11.59 30.80
N LYS A 482 -35.17 -10.26 30.97
CA LYS A 482 -36.07 -9.47 31.80
C LYS A 482 -36.77 -8.47 30.90
N ASP A 483 -38.09 -8.55 30.83
CA ASP A 483 -38.95 -7.59 30.11
C ASP A 483 -38.58 -7.37 28.62
N GLY A 484 -38.19 -8.42 27.89
CA GLY A 484 -37.96 -8.35 26.44
C GLY A 484 -36.57 -7.87 26.01
N ASP A 485 -35.72 -7.48 26.98
CA ASP A 485 -34.28 -7.30 26.77
C ASP A 485 -33.51 -8.49 27.37
N PHE A 486 -32.44 -8.95 26.70
CA PHE A 486 -31.64 -10.16 27.00
C PHE A 486 -30.83 -10.11 28.33
N TRP A 487 -31.36 -9.46 29.36
CA TRP A 487 -30.64 -9.16 30.61
C TRP A 487 -31.50 -9.48 31.85
N GLY A 488 -31.99 -10.72 31.94
CA GLY A 488 -32.75 -11.20 33.09
C GLY A 488 -32.30 -12.54 33.63
N ASN A 489 -32.81 -12.86 34.82
CA ASN A 489 -32.50 -14.08 35.56
C ASN A 489 -33.61 -15.14 35.40
N ASP A 490 -34.53 -14.95 34.45
CA ASP A 490 -35.63 -15.87 34.17
C ASP A 490 -35.56 -16.35 32.71
N TRP A 491 -35.82 -17.64 32.51
CA TRP A 491 -35.91 -18.27 31.19
C TRP A 491 -37.20 -17.84 30.47
N VAL A 492 -37.09 -17.26 29.26
CA VAL A 492 -38.20 -16.77 28.43
C VAL A 492 -38.17 -17.43 27.04
N GLU A 493 -39.33 -17.79 26.48
CA GLU A 493 -39.43 -18.40 25.15
C GLU A 493 -39.00 -17.45 24.02
N ILE A 494 -38.25 -17.96 23.03
CA ILE A 494 -37.73 -17.21 21.88
C ILE A 494 -37.94 -17.96 20.54
N LEU A 495 -37.83 -17.23 19.42
CA LEU A 495 -37.95 -17.81 18.07
C LEU A 495 -36.68 -18.59 17.67
N ALA A 496 -36.83 -19.60 16.80
CA ALA A 496 -35.73 -20.45 16.33
C ALA A 496 -34.52 -19.66 15.76
N PRO A 497 -34.68 -18.62 14.91
CA PRO A 497 -33.53 -17.83 14.45
C PRO A 497 -32.76 -17.18 15.61
N VAL A 498 -33.47 -16.71 16.63
CA VAL A 498 -32.85 -16.14 17.84
C VAL A 498 -32.10 -17.23 18.60
N TYR A 499 -32.63 -18.44 18.67
CA TYR A 499 -31.97 -19.57 19.35
C TYR A 499 -30.65 -19.96 18.67
N TYR A 500 -30.66 -20.13 17.34
CA TYR A 500 -29.49 -20.48 16.54
C TYR A 500 -28.56 -19.29 16.23
N ASP A 501 -28.54 -18.28 17.10
CA ASP A 501 -27.67 -17.09 17.01
C ASP A 501 -27.72 -16.37 15.65
N SER A 502 -28.83 -16.49 14.92
CA SER A 502 -29.01 -15.74 13.69
C SER A 502 -29.23 -14.28 14.07
N THR A 503 -28.25 -13.43 13.79
CA THR A 503 -28.32 -12.02 14.10
C THR A 503 -29.28 -11.33 13.14
N CYS A 504 -30.33 -10.70 13.67
CA CYS A 504 -31.11 -9.75 12.88
C CYS A 504 -30.54 -8.36 13.14
N VAL A 505 -29.59 -7.94 12.31
CA VAL A 505 -29.05 -6.58 12.28
C VAL A 505 -29.48 -5.91 10.98
N SER A 506 -29.37 -4.59 10.89
CA SER A 506 -29.75 -3.85 9.68
C SER A 506 -29.08 -4.37 8.40
N GLU A 507 -27.87 -4.92 8.49
CA GLU A 507 -27.15 -5.54 7.36
C GLU A 507 -27.86 -6.81 6.82
N ASN A 508 -28.63 -7.48 7.68
CA ASN A 508 -29.39 -8.69 7.37
C ASN A 508 -30.88 -8.40 7.09
N ASP A 509 -31.26 -7.14 6.85
CA ASP A 509 -32.65 -6.79 6.51
C ASP A 509 -33.15 -7.62 5.32
N ASN A 510 -34.33 -8.22 5.48
CA ASN A 510 -34.98 -9.11 4.53
C ASN A 510 -34.24 -10.44 4.28
N GLN A 511 -33.29 -10.82 5.14
CA GLN A 511 -32.80 -12.18 5.22
C GLN A 511 -33.95 -13.12 5.57
N VAL A 512 -34.09 -14.21 4.81
CA VAL A 512 -35.09 -15.26 5.05
C VAL A 512 -34.38 -16.54 5.48
N LEU A 513 -34.83 -17.12 6.59
CA LEU A 513 -34.33 -18.38 7.13
C LEU A 513 -35.48 -19.37 7.28
N LYS A 514 -35.18 -20.66 7.08
CA LYS A 514 -36.12 -21.76 7.29
C LYS A 514 -35.64 -22.65 8.43
N PHE A 515 -36.51 -22.90 9.40
CA PHE A 515 -36.28 -23.85 10.49
C PHE A 515 -37.48 -24.77 10.61
N GLY A 516 -37.32 -26.06 10.26
CA GLY A 516 -38.45 -26.98 10.11
C GLY A 516 -39.35 -26.57 8.94
N GLU A 517 -40.66 -26.48 9.18
CA GLU A 517 -41.66 -26.02 8.20
C GLU A 517 -41.87 -24.50 8.19
N ASP A 518 -41.26 -23.78 9.14
CA ASP A 518 -41.49 -22.35 9.32
C ASP A 518 -40.42 -21.48 8.63
N TYR A 519 -40.86 -20.37 8.04
CA TYR A 519 -40.00 -19.32 7.48
C TYR A 519 -40.00 -18.09 8.36
N PHE A 520 -38.83 -17.46 8.48
CA PHE A 520 -38.60 -16.27 9.29
C PHE A 520 -37.91 -15.20 8.46
N VAL A 521 -38.30 -13.95 8.64
CA VAL A 521 -37.69 -12.79 7.99
C VAL A 521 -37.11 -11.83 9.02
N CYS A 522 -35.90 -11.32 8.77
CA CYS A 522 -35.31 -10.26 9.56
C CYS A 522 -35.84 -8.89 9.09
N GLU A 523 -36.39 -8.10 10.01
CA GLU A 523 -36.92 -6.76 9.73
C GLU A 523 -36.08 -5.73 10.48
N ALA A 524 -35.30 -4.93 9.74
CA ALA A 524 -34.56 -3.83 10.30
C ALA A 524 -35.48 -2.71 10.81
N PRO A 525 -35.06 -1.92 11.82
CA PRO A 525 -35.83 -0.79 12.33
C PRO A 525 -36.14 0.22 11.22
N LYS A 526 -37.27 0.93 11.34
CA LYS A 526 -37.72 1.90 10.30
C LYS A 526 -36.69 3.01 10.07
N GLU A 527 -35.99 3.39 11.12
CA GLU A 527 -34.92 4.39 11.16
C GLU A 527 -33.72 3.97 10.31
N CYS A 528 -33.53 2.67 10.08
CA CYS A 528 -32.46 2.14 9.24
C CYS A 528 -32.82 2.03 7.76
N LYS A 529 -34.07 2.28 7.37
CA LYS A 529 -34.51 2.12 5.98
C LYS A 529 -34.37 3.45 5.24
N GLY A 530 -33.65 3.42 4.12
CA GLY A 530 -33.53 4.56 3.20
C GLY A 530 -34.87 4.88 2.52
N MET A 531 -34.90 6.00 1.78
CA MET A 531 -36.09 6.39 0.99
C MET A 531 -36.48 5.32 -0.06
N ASP A 532 -35.52 4.49 -0.48
CA ASP A 532 -35.74 3.40 -1.42
C ASP A 532 -36.18 2.10 -0.74
N GLY A 533 -36.36 2.08 0.58
CA GLY A 533 -36.90 0.96 1.35
C GLY A 533 -35.90 -0.13 1.74
N PHE A 534 -34.63 -0.01 1.35
CA PHE A 534 -33.56 -0.91 1.76
C PHE A 534 -32.88 -0.41 3.04
N ALA A 535 -32.37 -1.33 3.85
CA ALA A 535 -31.56 -0.95 5.01
C ALA A 535 -30.25 -0.29 4.58
N VAL A 536 -29.87 0.78 5.28
CA VAL A 536 -28.57 1.45 5.12
C VAL A 536 -27.51 0.56 5.77
N GLN A 537 -26.46 0.23 5.01
CA GLN A 537 -25.43 -0.74 5.41
C GLN A 537 -24.75 -0.39 6.74
N GLU A 538 -24.71 0.88 7.12
CA GLU A 538 -24.03 1.37 8.34
C GLU A 538 -24.97 1.71 9.51
N CYS A 539 -26.26 1.34 9.45
CA CYS A 539 -27.18 1.72 10.52
C CYS A 539 -26.84 1.08 11.87
N GLY A 540 -26.34 -0.16 11.87
CA GLY A 540 -25.86 -0.87 13.06
C GLY A 540 -26.93 -1.17 14.11
N LEU A 541 -28.21 -0.85 13.87
CA LEU A 541 -29.29 -1.15 14.82
C LEU A 541 -29.77 -2.59 14.66
N THR A 542 -30.09 -3.22 15.78
CA THR A 542 -30.68 -4.55 15.85
C THR A 542 -32.11 -4.52 15.31
N GLY A 543 -32.41 -5.38 14.34
CA GLY A 543 -33.75 -5.64 13.84
C GLY A 543 -34.46 -6.73 14.65
N THR A 544 -35.66 -7.11 14.21
CA THR A 544 -36.43 -8.18 14.82
C THR A 544 -36.70 -9.31 13.83
N TRP A 545 -36.60 -10.55 14.31
CA TRP A 545 -37.08 -11.70 13.56
C TRP A 545 -38.59 -11.81 13.68
N ARG A 546 -39.25 -12.09 12.55
CA ARG A 546 -40.68 -12.36 12.49
C ARG A 546 -40.93 -13.64 11.70
N LYS A 547 -41.85 -14.47 12.19
CA LYS A 547 -42.38 -15.60 11.42
C LYS A 547 -43.20 -15.08 10.22
N MET A 548 -42.86 -15.54 9.01
CA MET A 548 -43.53 -15.15 7.77
C MET A 548 -44.92 -15.78 7.69
N LYS A 549 -45.85 -15.08 7.04
CA LYS A 549 -47.17 -15.65 6.69
C LYS A 549 -47.07 -16.40 5.37
N GLU A 550 -47.97 -17.35 5.15
CA GLU A 550 -47.99 -18.21 3.95
C GLU A 550 -48.03 -17.38 2.64
N GLU A 551 -48.81 -16.31 2.60
CA GLU A 551 -48.91 -15.43 1.42
C GLU A 551 -47.63 -14.64 1.10
N GLU A 552 -46.70 -14.53 2.06
CA GLU A 552 -45.39 -13.88 1.86
C GLU A 552 -44.34 -14.85 1.29
N ILE A 553 -44.62 -16.17 1.33
CA ILE A 553 -43.72 -17.24 0.86
C ILE A 553 -43.94 -17.46 -0.64
N ILE A 554 -43.60 -16.43 -1.42
CA ILE A 554 -43.58 -16.50 -2.90
C ILE A 554 -42.33 -17.26 -3.39
N PRO A 555 -42.27 -17.73 -4.65
CA PRO A 555 -41.21 -18.65 -5.09
C PRO A 555 -39.77 -18.19 -4.79
N PRO A 556 -39.36 -16.92 -5.04
CA PRO A 556 -38.01 -16.48 -4.67
C PRO A 556 -37.73 -16.56 -3.15
N VAL A 557 -38.75 -16.33 -2.31
CA VAL A 557 -38.64 -16.43 -0.85
C VAL A 557 -38.55 -17.89 -0.40
N ALA A 558 -39.32 -18.79 -1.03
CA ALA A 558 -39.28 -20.22 -0.76
C ALA A 558 -37.90 -20.83 -1.08
N ASP A 559 -37.26 -20.34 -2.15
CA ASP A 559 -35.89 -20.69 -2.54
C ASP A 559 -34.80 -19.91 -1.77
N LEU A 560 -35.20 -19.19 -0.70
CA LEU A 560 -34.34 -18.45 0.21
C LEU A 560 -33.51 -17.33 -0.46
N GLU A 561 -33.99 -16.73 -1.56
CA GLU A 561 -33.35 -15.57 -2.17
C GLU A 561 -33.64 -14.28 -1.39
N TRP A 562 -32.59 -13.58 -0.93
CA TRP A 562 -32.74 -12.36 -0.10
C TRP A 562 -32.79 -11.10 -0.96
N CYS A 563 -33.83 -10.27 -0.78
CA CYS A 563 -33.94 -9.00 -1.49
C CYS A 563 -33.12 -7.90 -0.80
N THR A 564 -31.82 -7.85 -1.08
CA THR A 564 -30.89 -6.85 -0.54
C THR A 564 -30.64 -5.69 -1.50
N SER A 565 -30.03 -4.62 -1.00
CA SER A 565 -29.57 -3.49 -1.82
C SER A 565 -28.60 -3.94 -2.93
N ALA A 566 -27.77 -4.95 -2.64
CA ALA A 566 -26.80 -5.51 -3.58
C ALA A 566 -27.46 -6.19 -4.79
N ILE A 567 -28.70 -6.68 -4.68
CA ILE A 567 -29.48 -7.26 -5.78
C ILE A 567 -30.71 -6.42 -6.15
N LYS A 568 -30.71 -5.13 -5.81
CA LYS A 568 -31.78 -4.19 -6.16
C LYS A 568 -32.09 -4.25 -7.65
N ASN A 569 -33.39 -4.25 -7.97
CA ASN A 569 -33.98 -4.41 -9.30
C ASN A 569 -33.68 -5.73 -10.03
N LYS A 570 -33.02 -6.71 -9.36
CA LYS A 570 -32.86 -8.05 -9.93
C LYS A 570 -34.25 -8.62 -10.22
N LYS A 571 -34.41 -9.14 -11.43
CA LYS A 571 -35.61 -9.87 -11.84
C LYS A 571 -35.30 -11.35 -11.99
N VAL A 572 -36.25 -12.19 -11.60
CA VAL A 572 -36.19 -13.66 -11.71
C VAL A 572 -37.50 -14.19 -12.27
N ILE A 573 -37.46 -15.36 -12.92
CA ILE A 573 -38.64 -16.02 -13.48
C ILE A 573 -38.84 -17.36 -12.78
N TYR A 574 -40.02 -17.55 -12.20
CA TYR A 574 -40.47 -18.81 -11.60
C TYR A 574 -41.84 -19.15 -12.21
N ASP A 575 -41.98 -20.35 -12.77
CA ASP A 575 -43.24 -20.84 -13.38
C ASP A 575 -43.91 -19.88 -14.38
N GLY A 576 -43.10 -19.10 -15.10
CA GLY A 576 -43.57 -18.13 -16.10
C GLY A 576 -44.04 -16.77 -15.53
N ALA A 577 -44.06 -16.61 -14.20
CA ALA A 577 -44.26 -15.33 -13.53
C ALA A 577 -42.92 -14.62 -13.27
N TYR A 578 -42.92 -13.30 -13.29
CA TYR A 578 -41.73 -12.47 -13.08
C TYR A 578 -41.76 -11.87 -11.69
N TYR A 579 -40.64 -11.91 -10.99
CA TYR A 579 -40.47 -11.31 -9.68
C TYR A 579 -39.32 -10.31 -9.69
N GLU A 580 -39.48 -9.18 -9.01
CA GLU A 580 -38.47 -8.13 -8.89
C GLU A 580 -38.16 -7.86 -7.42
N CYS A 581 -36.86 -7.77 -7.11
CA CYS A 581 -36.41 -7.27 -5.83
C CYS A 581 -36.46 -5.73 -5.82
N SER A 582 -37.43 -5.18 -5.09
CA SER A 582 -37.61 -3.72 -4.98
C SER A 582 -38.02 -3.34 -3.55
N ARG A 583 -37.46 -2.25 -3.04
CA ARG A 583 -37.76 -1.75 -1.68
C ARG A 583 -37.62 -2.81 -0.57
N GLY A 584 -36.56 -3.61 -0.65
CA GLY A 584 -36.29 -4.70 0.29
C GLY A 584 -37.23 -5.90 0.17
N LYS A 585 -38.15 -5.94 -0.79
CA LYS A 585 -39.09 -7.06 -0.94
C LYS A 585 -39.11 -7.61 -2.36
N TRP A 586 -39.26 -8.92 -2.46
CA TRP A 586 -39.66 -9.56 -3.70
C TRP A 586 -41.14 -9.28 -3.96
N ARG A 587 -41.46 -8.88 -5.18
CA ARG A 587 -42.85 -8.69 -5.63
C ARG A 587 -43.01 -9.23 -7.04
N GLU A 588 -44.21 -9.71 -7.34
CA GLU A 588 -44.55 -10.08 -8.71
C GLU A 588 -44.65 -8.82 -9.59
N VAL A 589 -44.13 -8.91 -10.82
CA VAL A 589 -44.16 -7.85 -11.83
C VAL A 589 -44.88 -8.37 -13.06
N LYS A 590 -45.81 -7.57 -13.58
CA LYS A 590 -46.57 -7.95 -14.76
C LYS A 590 -45.70 -7.86 -16.02
N LYS A 591 -45.88 -8.81 -16.94
CA LYS A 591 -45.07 -8.91 -18.17
C LYS A 591 -45.17 -7.65 -19.06
N ASP A 592 -46.29 -6.93 -19.03
CA ASP A 592 -46.52 -5.71 -19.82
C ASP A 592 -45.66 -4.52 -19.38
N THR A 593 -45.31 -4.43 -18.09
CA THR A 593 -44.44 -3.38 -17.54
C THR A 593 -42.95 -3.59 -17.79
N LEU A 594 -42.57 -4.76 -18.30
CA LEU A 594 -41.17 -5.09 -18.59
C LEU A 594 -40.64 -4.38 -19.85
N ALA A 595 -39.35 -4.09 -19.87
CA ALA A 595 -38.67 -3.58 -21.06
C ALA A 595 -38.68 -4.63 -22.20
N PRO A 596 -38.54 -4.24 -23.48
CA PRO A 596 -38.56 -5.20 -24.58
C PRO A 596 -37.57 -6.36 -24.44
N PRO A 597 -36.29 -6.18 -24.02
CA PRO A 597 -35.39 -7.31 -23.77
C PRO A 597 -35.90 -8.28 -22.71
N GLU A 598 -36.49 -7.75 -21.63
CA GLU A 598 -37.01 -8.54 -20.51
C GLU A 598 -38.23 -9.38 -20.92
N LYS A 599 -39.07 -8.87 -21.84
CA LYS A 599 -40.24 -9.59 -22.38
C LYS A 599 -39.85 -10.84 -23.17
N ASP A 600 -38.64 -10.85 -23.73
CA ASP A 600 -38.02 -11.97 -24.44
C ASP A 600 -37.22 -12.90 -23.51
N GLY A 601 -37.27 -12.66 -22.19
CA GLY A 601 -36.58 -13.46 -21.17
C GLY A 601 -35.14 -13.03 -20.89
N LEU A 602 -34.64 -11.94 -21.49
CA LEU A 602 -33.31 -11.40 -21.20
C LEU A 602 -33.38 -10.50 -19.95
N LEU A 603 -33.38 -11.10 -18.76
CA LEU A 603 -33.37 -10.34 -17.51
C LEU A 603 -32.00 -9.71 -17.28
N CYS A 604 -31.95 -8.39 -17.09
CA CYS A 604 -30.69 -7.69 -16.84
C CYS A 604 -30.07 -8.18 -15.52
N GLY A 605 -28.86 -8.71 -15.60
CA GLY A 605 -28.09 -9.23 -14.48
C GLY A 605 -26.60 -9.11 -14.78
N ASP A 606 -25.78 -9.50 -13.83
CA ASP A 606 -24.34 -9.20 -13.83
C ASP A 606 -23.62 -9.72 -15.10
N SER A 607 -24.06 -10.86 -15.66
CA SER A 607 -23.53 -11.43 -16.90
C SER A 607 -23.89 -10.65 -18.17
N LEU A 608 -24.87 -9.75 -18.09
CA LEU A 608 -25.37 -8.93 -19.20
C LEU A 608 -25.01 -7.44 -19.04
N PHE A 609 -24.29 -7.05 -17.99
CA PHE A 609 -23.89 -5.66 -17.80
C PHE A 609 -23.13 -5.12 -19.01
N GLY A 610 -23.58 -3.98 -19.53
CA GLY A 610 -23.04 -3.36 -20.73
C GLY A 610 -23.50 -3.97 -22.05
N VAL A 611 -24.23 -5.10 -22.04
CA VAL A 611 -24.81 -5.68 -23.26
C VAL A 611 -25.87 -4.72 -23.80
N ILE A 612 -25.85 -4.55 -25.12
CA ILE A 612 -26.77 -3.68 -25.85
C ILE A 612 -27.63 -4.55 -26.77
N LYS A 613 -28.93 -4.30 -26.77
CA LYS A 613 -29.90 -4.99 -27.63
C LYS A 613 -30.72 -3.98 -28.43
N HIS A 614 -30.90 -4.29 -29.70
CA HIS A 614 -31.65 -3.46 -30.63
C HIS A 614 -33.09 -3.97 -30.74
N TYR A 615 -34.07 -3.09 -30.52
CA TYR A 615 -35.50 -3.39 -30.57
C TYR A 615 -36.24 -2.26 -31.29
N GLY A 616 -36.70 -2.52 -32.53
CA GLY A 616 -37.35 -1.50 -33.35
C GLY A 616 -36.38 -0.40 -33.80
N TYR A 617 -36.57 0.83 -33.32
CA TYR A 617 -35.69 1.99 -33.57
C TYR A 617 -34.84 2.39 -32.35
N ASP A 618 -34.95 1.62 -31.27
CA ASP A 618 -34.34 1.92 -29.99
C ASP A 618 -33.32 0.86 -29.58
N TYR A 619 -32.36 1.30 -28.78
CA TYR A 619 -31.32 0.47 -28.20
C TYR A 619 -31.53 0.45 -26.70
N TYR A 620 -31.47 -0.73 -26.12
CA TYR A 620 -31.55 -0.93 -24.69
C TYR A 620 -30.21 -1.42 -24.20
N ARG A 621 -29.72 -0.84 -23.11
CA ARG A 621 -28.49 -1.25 -22.45
C ARG A 621 -28.81 -1.76 -21.05
N CYS A 622 -28.26 -2.92 -20.71
CA CYS A 622 -28.33 -3.44 -19.36
C CYS A 622 -27.31 -2.70 -18.49
N ASP A 623 -27.80 -1.93 -17.53
CA ASP A 623 -26.98 -1.15 -16.61
C ASP A 623 -26.54 -1.97 -15.39
N THR A 624 -25.59 -1.42 -14.63
CA THR A 624 -25.10 -2.01 -13.38
C THR A 624 -26.16 -2.01 -12.27
N ASN A 625 -27.28 -1.31 -12.44
CA ASN A 625 -28.42 -1.33 -11.52
C ASN A 625 -29.42 -2.44 -11.87
N ARG A 626 -29.06 -3.37 -12.77
CA ARG A 626 -29.89 -4.51 -13.21
C ARG A 626 -31.18 -4.10 -13.91
N VAL A 627 -31.15 -2.97 -14.60
CA VAL A 627 -32.27 -2.49 -15.40
C VAL A 627 -31.84 -2.32 -16.86
N TRP A 628 -32.72 -2.71 -17.77
CA TRP A 628 -32.62 -2.29 -19.16
C TRP A 628 -33.14 -0.87 -19.29
N HIS A 629 -32.24 0.10 -19.48
CA HIS A 629 -32.66 1.44 -19.86
C HIS A 629 -32.60 1.61 -21.37
N MET A 630 -33.54 2.39 -21.90
CA MET A 630 -33.48 2.86 -23.27
C MET A 630 -32.37 3.89 -23.38
N MET A 631 -31.41 3.65 -24.28
CA MET A 631 -30.26 4.53 -24.48
C MET A 631 -30.71 5.91 -24.98
N GLN A 632 -30.09 6.96 -24.44
CA GLN A 632 -30.35 8.32 -24.89
C GLN A 632 -29.88 8.50 -26.34
N PRO A 633 -30.43 9.48 -27.09
CA PRO A 633 -30.08 9.73 -28.48
C PRO A 633 -28.56 9.81 -28.75
N GLN A 634 -27.81 10.53 -27.90
CA GLN A 634 -26.35 10.66 -28.01
C GLN A 634 -25.60 9.33 -27.80
N GLU A 635 -26.09 8.48 -26.92
CA GLU A 635 -25.47 7.18 -26.61
C GLU A 635 -25.73 6.16 -27.72
N LYS A 636 -26.92 6.20 -28.35
CA LYS A 636 -27.27 5.27 -29.43
C LYS A 636 -26.71 5.68 -30.79
N LEU A 637 -26.34 6.94 -30.98
CA LEU A 637 -25.85 7.45 -32.27
C LEU A 637 -24.68 6.66 -32.86
N PRO A 638 -23.58 6.39 -32.12
CA PRO A 638 -22.50 5.55 -32.62
C PRO A 638 -22.97 4.18 -33.14
N LEU A 639 -23.93 3.57 -32.44
CA LEU A 639 -24.49 2.27 -32.82
C LEU A 639 -25.37 2.36 -34.07
N GLN A 640 -26.15 3.43 -34.20
CA GLN A 640 -26.97 3.69 -35.38
C GLN A 640 -26.10 3.88 -36.64
N TYR A 641 -25.00 4.62 -36.53
CA TYR A 641 -24.05 4.79 -37.62
C TYR A 641 -23.31 3.48 -37.93
N ARG A 642 -22.92 2.70 -36.91
CA ARG A 642 -22.36 1.36 -37.10
C ARG A 642 -23.31 0.43 -37.86
N ASP A 643 -24.57 0.41 -37.47
CA ASP A 643 -25.56 -0.52 -38.02
C ASP A 643 -26.03 -0.08 -39.42
N SER A 644 -25.94 1.22 -39.75
CA SER A 644 -26.32 1.76 -41.07
C SER A 644 -25.17 1.82 -42.08
N LEU A 645 -23.96 2.18 -41.65
CA LEU A 645 -22.79 2.38 -42.53
C LEU A 645 -21.74 1.28 -42.41
N GLY A 646 -21.89 0.35 -41.46
CA GLY A 646 -20.93 -0.72 -41.19
C GLY A 646 -19.89 -0.34 -40.13
N ARG A 647 -18.91 -1.23 -39.92
CA ARG A 647 -17.86 -1.01 -38.92
C ARG A 647 -16.79 -0.05 -39.44
N CYS A 648 -16.18 0.73 -38.55
CA CYS A 648 -15.20 1.75 -38.91
C CYS A 648 -13.90 1.21 -39.55
N ASP A 649 -13.55 -0.04 -39.29
CA ASP A 649 -12.44 -0.76 -39.91
C ASP A 649 -12.74 -1.17 -41.37
N SER A 650 -14.03 -1.28 -41.73
CA SER A 650 -14.49 -1.70 -43.05
C SER A 650 -14.74 -0.56 -44.03
N ILE A 651 -14.82 0.69 -43.56
CA ILE A 651 -15.03 1.87 -44.42
C ILE A 651 -13.70 2.47 -44.87
N SER A 652 -13.52 2.62 -46.18
CA SER A 652 -12.28 3.14 -46.76
C SER A 652 -12.12 4.66 -46.64
N ASN A 653 -13.23 5.39 -46.48
CA ASN A 653 -13.24 6.84 -46.32
C ASN A 653 -13.91 7.20 -44.99
N LYS A 654 -13.09 7.44 -43.95
CA LYS A 654 -13.57 7.88 -42.64
C LYS A 654 -13.93 9.35 -42.75
N VAL A 655 -15.22 9.68 -42.69
CA VAL A 655 -15.70 11.07 -42.75
C VAL A 655 -16.39 11.44 -41.45
N LEU A 656 -16.43 12.74 -41.16
CA LEU A 656 -17.18 13.29 -40.04
C LEU A 656 -18.63 13.54 -40.47
N HIS A 657 -19.59 12.95 -39.76
CA HIS A 657 -21.03 13.13 -40.03
C HIS A 657 -21.64 14.11 -39.05
N TRP A 658 -22.63 14.89 -39.51
CA TRP A 658 -23.45 15.75 -38.65
C TRP A 658 -24.80 15.07 -38.39
N ASP A 659 -25.15 14.86 -37.13
CA ASP A 659 -26.48 14.39 -36.75
C ASP A 659 -27.40 15.56 -36.37
N GLU A 660 -28.49 15.73 -37.11
CA GLU A 660 -29.44 16.83 -36.91
C GLU A 660 -30.22 16.70 -35.60
N TYR A 661 -30.43 15.47 -35.11
CA TYR A 661 -31.25 15.22 -33.93
C TYR A 661 -30.47 15.52 -32.64
N SER A 662 -29.23 15.04 -32.51
CA SER A 662 -28.39 15.31 -31.34
C SER A 662 -27.58 16.60 -31.45
N ARG A 663 -27.51 17.21 -32.64
CA ARG A 663 -26.64 18.36 -32.94
C ARG A 663 -25.18 18.08 -32.61
N SER A 664 -24.70 16.89 -32.98
CA SER A 664 -23.34 16.42 -32.67
C SER A 664 -22.66 15.85 -33.91
N PHE A 665 -21.34 15.82 -33.90
CA PHE A 665 -20.60 15.12 -34.93
C PHE A 665 -20.38 13.66 -34.54
N VAL A 666 -20.45 12.78 -35.52
CA VAL A 666 -20.22 11.34 -35.36
C VAL A 666 -19.18 10.92 -36.39
N GLY A 667 -18.16 10.18 -35.97
CA GLY A 667 -17.11 9.73 -36.87
C GLY A 667 -16.33 8.55 -36.32
N CYS A 668 -15.47 7.99 -37.16
CA CYS A 668 -14.65 6.86 -36.79
C CYS A 668 -13.40 7.30 -36.03
N THR A 669 -13.18 6.70 -34.86
CA THR A 669 -12.07 7.02 -33.96
C THR A 669 -11.40 5.75 -33.45
N THR A 670 -10.20 5.85 -32.87
CA THR A 670 -9.37 4.67 -32.51
C THR A 670 -9.23 4.49 -30.99
N ARG A 671 -10.09 3.68 -30.37
CA ARG A 671 -10.02 3.32 -28.94
C ARG A 671 -9.27 1.99 -28.79
N ASP A 672 -8.18 1.98 -28.01
CA ASP A 672 -7.36 0.77 -27.78
C ASP A 672 -6.94 0.02 -29.06
N SER A 673 -6.58 0.79 -30.09
CA SER A 673 -6.24 0.29 -31.45
C SER A 673 -7.42 -0.31 -32.24
N ILE A 674 -8.64 -0.18 -31.75
CA ILE A 674 -9.87 -0.60 -32.43
C ILE A 674 -10.58 0.65 -32.99
N TYR A 675 -10.91 0.62 -34.28
CA TYR A 675 -11.70 1.68 -34.89
C TYR A 675 -13.18 1.48 -34.59
N GLU A 676 -13.80 2.45 -33.93
CA GLU A 676 -15.22 2.45 -33.59
C GLU A 676 -15.86 3.81 -33.90
N TRP A 677 -17.17 3.79 -34.12
CA TRP A 677 -17.96 5.01 -34.22
C TRP A 677 -18.00 5.68 -32.86
N ASP A 678 -17.81 6.99 -32.81
CA ASP A 678 -17.93 7.77 -31.57
C ASP A 678 -18.45 9.17 -31.87
N VAL A 679 -18.95 9.84 -30.83
CA VAL A 679 -19.34 11.25 -30.88
C VAL A 679 -18.07 12.09 -30.75
N ILE A 680 -17.84 12.95 -31.74
CA ILE A 680 -16.67 13.83 -31.81
C ILE A 680 -17.09 15.24 -31.42
N ASN A 681 -16.45 15.77 -30.39
CA ASN A 681 -16.68 17.15 -29.96
C ASN A 681 -15.81 18.10 -30.76
N VAL A 682 -16.39 19.19 -31.26
CA VAL A 682 -15.64 20.28 -31.90
C VAL A 682 -15.46 21.40 -30.89
N GLY A 683 -14.24 21.48 -30.36
CA GLY A 683 -13.91 22.33 -29.23
C GLY A 683 -14.34 21.76 -27.87
N THR A 684 -13.68 22.21 -26.82
CA THR A 684 -14.03 21.94 -25.41
C THR A 684 -13.99 23.26 -24.69
N SER A 685 -14.96 23.59 -23.84
CA SER A 685 -14.89 24.82 -23.05
C SER A 685 -13.53 24.92 -22.33
N PRO A 686 -12.80 26.05 -22.43
CA PRO A 686 -13.18 27.31 -23.11
C PRO A 686 -12.87 27.40 -24.63
N TYR A 687 -12.16 26.45 -25.23
CA TYR A 687 -11.82 26.38 -26.67
C TYR A 687 -13.01 25.98 -27.56
N THR A 688 -14.07 26.79 -27.56
CA THR A 688 -15.26 26.55 -28.39
C THR A 688 -15.25 27.45 -29.61
N LEU A 689 -15.70 26.91 -30.75
CA LEU A 689 -15.96 27.71 -31.96
C LEU A 689 -17.10 28.73 -31.74
N PRO A 690 -17.10 29.84 -32.49
CA PRO A 690 -18.15 30.84 -32.44
C PRO A 690 -19.54 30.26 -32.73
N PRO A 691 -20.60 30.71 -32.01
CA PRO A 691 -21.97 30.30 -32.29
C PRO A 691 -22.46 30.70 -33.69
N SER A 692 -21.87 31.74 -34.29
CA SER A 692 -22.19 32.20 -35.64
C SER A 692 -21.72 31.25 -36.74
N LEU A 693 -20.78 30.34 -36.44
CA LEU A 693 -20.31 29.34 -37.40
C LEU A 693 -21.32 28.18 -37.47
N ASP A 694 -21.86 27.95 -38.67
CA ASP A 694 -22.76 26.83 -38.93
C ASP A 694 -21.98 25.50 -38.84
N ARG A 695 -22.05 24.85 -37.68
CA ARG A 695 -21.33 23.61 -37.38
C ARG A 695 -21.63 22.50 -38.40
N LYS A 696 -22.83 22.45 -38.97
CA LYS A 696 -23.18 21.44 -39.99
C LYS A 696 -22.24 21.50 -41.19
N LYS A 697 -21.75 22.69 -41.56
CA LYS A 697 -20.84 22.86 -42.70
C LYS A 697 -19.44 22.30 -42.45
N LEU A 698 -19.11 21.97 -41.20
CA LEU A 698 -17.84 21.35 -40.84
C LEU A 698 -17.86 19.82 -40.98
N ALA A 699 -18.91 19.20 -41.52
CA ALA A 699 -19.01 17.77 -41.77
C ALA A 699 -18.62 17.39 -43.21
N GLY A 700 -18.34 16.10 -43.45
CA GLY A 700 -18.24 15.49 -44.78
C GLY A 700 -16.84 15.31 -45.36
N SER A 701 -15.78 15.82 -44.72
CA SER A 701 -14.41 15.65 -45.20
C SER A 701 -13.69 14.46 -44.56
N SER A 702 -12.53 14.08 -45.11
CA SER A 702 -11.74 12.93 -44.63
C SER A 702 -11.11 13.20 -43.26
N LEU A 703 -11.29 12.27 -42.35
CA LEU A 703 -10.75 12.25 -40.99
C LEU A 703 -9.55 11.31 -40.95
N THR A 704 -8.36 11.85 -40.64
CA THR A 704 -7.16 11.04 -40.36
C THR A 704 -7.07 10.73 -38.85
N ASP A 705 -6.03 10.02 -38.40
CA ASP A 705 -5.85 9.70 -36.98
C ASP A 705 -5.43 10.91 -36.12
N SER A 706 -4.89 11.98 -36.73
CA SER A 706 -4.35 13.14 -36.01
C SER A 706 -4.90 14.49 -36.48
N ILE A 707 -5.41 14.59 -37.71
CA ILE A 707 -5.84 15.84 -38.34
C ILE A 707 -7.18 15.65 -39.05
N TYR A 708 -8.05 16.64 -38.92
CA TYR A 708 -9.28 16.79 -39.70
C TYR A 708 -9.25 18.09 -40.49
N THR A 709 -9.48 18.03 -41.80
CA THR A 709 -9.53 19.22 -42.66
C THR A 709 -10.89 19.31 -43.33
N VAL A 710 -11.51 20.49 -43.39
CA VAL A 710 -12.80 20.72 -44.06
C VAL A 710 -12.85 22.13 -44.65
N THR A 711 -13.37 22.26 -45.87
CA THR A 711 -13.65 23.57 -46.47
C THR A 711 -15.10 23.96 -46.22
N ALA A 712 -15.32 25.09 -45.53
CA ALA A 712 -16.65 25.64 -45.28
C ALA A 712 -16.67 27.11 -45.70
N ASP A 713 -17.66 27.50 -46.51
CA ASP A 713 -17.85 28.87 -47.00
C ASP A 713 -16.59 29.49 -47.66
N GLY A 714 -15.82 28.66 -48.38
CA GLY A 714 -14.60 29.08 -49.08
C GLY A 714 -13.34 29.16 -48.19
N VAL A 715 -13.44 28.80 -46.91
CA VAL A 715 -12.33 28.79 -45.95
C VAL A 715 -11.96 27.34 -45.62
N GLU A 716 -10.69 26.98 -45.74
CA GLU A 716 -10.21 25.69 -45.24
C GLU A 716 -10.01 25.78 -43.71
N TYR A 717 -10.59 24.85 -42.96
CA TYR A 717 -10.38 24.69 -41.53
C TYR A 717 -9.62 23.39 -41.30
N ARG A 718 -8.56 23.45 -40.47
CA ARG A 718 -7.82 22.27 -40.05
C ARG A 718 -7.81 22.15 -38.54
N PHE A 719 -8.19 20.98 -38.05
CA PHE A 719 -8.31 20.66 -36.63
C PHE A 719 -7.32 19.56 -36.24
N ASN A 720 -6.64 19.76 -35.12
CA ASN A 720 -5.90 18.70 -34.45
C ASN A 720 -6.86 17.83 -33.63
N ILE A 721 -6.69 16.52 -33.72
CA ILE A 721 -7.46 15.54 -32.97
C ILE A 721 -6.74 15.28 -31.64
N VAL A 722 -7.33 15.73 -30.53
CA VAL A 722 -6.78 15.51 -29.19
C VAL A 722 -7.63 14.51 -28.43
N LYS A 723 -7.00 13.38 -28.07
CA LYS A 723 -7.56 12.38 -27.16
C LYS A 723 -7.47 12.91 -25.74
N LYS A 724 -8.61 13.22 -25.10
CA LYS A 724 -8.62 13.72 -23.73
C LYS A 724 -8.73 12.55 -22.76
N SER A 725 -7.72 12.38 -21.89
CA SER A 725 -7.63 11.54 -20.66
C SER A 725 -8.38 10.20 -20.64
N TYR A 726 -7.74 9.15 -20.12
CA TYR A 726 -8.32 7.81 -19.88
C TYR A 726 -9.72 7.80 -19.24
N LEU A 727 -10.12 8.86 -18.53
CA LEU A 727 -11.41 8.95 -17.84
C LEU A 727 -12.59 9.42 -18.69
N THR A 728 -12.37 10.17 -19.77
CA THR A 728 -13.48 10.78 -20.54
C THR A 728 -13.59 10.30 -21.97
N ASN A 729 -12.57 9.65 -22.54
CA ASN A 729 -12.54 9.03 -23.88
C ASN A 729 -13.13 9.85 -25.06
N TYR A 730 -13.46 11.12 -24.88
CA TYR A 730 -14.00 11.96 -25.95
C TYR A 730 -12.87 12.44 -26.85
N TYR A 731 -13.12 12.35 -28.16
CA TYR A 731 -12.31 12.96 -29.19
C TYR A 731 -12.68 14.43 -29.31
N ASN A 732 -11.69 15.31 -29.20
CA ASN A 732 -11.88 16.75 -29.38
C ASN A 732 -11.13 17.22 -30.62
N LEU A 733 -11.83 17.89 -31.52
CA LEU A 733 -11.27 18.64 -32.63
C LEU A 733 -10.93 20.05 -32.15
N ILE A 734 -9.63 20.40 -32.15
CA ILE A 734 -9.14 21.71 -31.77
C ILE A 734 -8.68 22.43 -33.03
N LEU A 735 -9.23 23.60 -33.30
CA LEU A 735 -8.86 24.41 -34.45
C LEU A 735 -7.36 24.75 -34.39
N SER A 736 -6.66 24.52 -35.49
CA SER A 736 -5.20 24.63 -35.58
C SER A 736 -4.72 25.38 -36.81
N HIS A 737 -5.53 25.49 -37.86
CA HIS A 737 -5.17 26.26 -39.05
C HIS A 737 -6.42 26.69 -39.81
N MET A 738 -6.32 27.85 -40.46
CA MET A 738 -7.31 28.33 -41.40
C MET A 738 -6.64 28.89 -42.65
N GLU A 739 -7.20 28.61 -43.83
CA GLU A 739 -6.70 29.13 -45.10
C GLU A 739 -7.76 30.02 -45.76
N PHE A 740 -7.34 31.22 -46.15
CA PHE A 740 -8.17 32.18 -46.90
C PHE A 740 -7.47 32.50 -48.22
N ASP A 741 -8.12 32.24 -49.36
CA ASP A 741 -7.61 32.55 -50.70
C ASP A 741 -6.15 32.09 -50.94
N GLY A 742 -5.77 30.90 -50.44
CA GLY A 742 -4.42 30.36 -50.58
C GLY A 742 -3.41 30.83 -49.52
N LYS A 743 -3.81 31.69 -48.58
CA LYS A 743 -2.96 32.15 -47.47
C LYS A 743 -3.32 31.44 -46.17
N GLY A 744 -2.36 30.69 -45.64
CA GLY A 744 -2.47 29.95 -44.38
C GLY A 744 -2.28 30.84 -43.15
N TYR A 745 -3.01 30.49 -42.08
CA TYR A 745 -2.93 31.14 -40.78
C TYR A 745 -2.91 30.09 -39.68
N GLY A 746 -2.06 30.32 -38.68
CA GLY A 746 -2.18 29.61 -37.41
C GLY A 746 -3.48 30.03 -36.73
N ALA A 747 -4.44 29.12 -36.59
CA ALA A 747 -5.74 29.44 -35.99
C ALA A 747 -5.94 28.73 -34.65
N TYR A 748 -6.69 29.34 -33.73
CA TYR A 748 -7.28 28.66 -32.58
C TYR A 748 -8.61 29.31 -32.19
N SER A 749 -9.42 28.61 -31.40
CA SER A 749 -10.68 29.14 -30.87
C SER A 749 -10.68 29.23 -29.35
N TYR A 750 -11.29 30.28 -28.82
CA TYR A 750 -11.40 30.51 -27.38
C TYR A 750 -12.63 31.36 -27.06
N ASN A 751 -13.43 30.93 -26.08
CA ASN A 751 -14.68 31.55 -25.64
C ASN A 751 -15.62 31.94 -26.79
N GLY A 752 -15.72 31.09 -27.82
CA GLY A 752 -16.60 31.36 -28.95
C GLY A 752 -16.08 32.44 -29.90
N LYS A 753 -14.75 32.68 -29.92
CA LYS A 753 -14.07 33.52 -30.91
C LYS A 753 -12.96 32.75 -31.59
N ILE A 754 -12.60 33.17 -32.80
CA ILE A 754 -11.46 32.64 -33.55
C ILE A 754 -10.36 33.69 -33.58
N TYR A 755 -9.14 33.22 -33.39
CA TYR A 755 -7.91 33.99 -33.37
C TYR A 755 -6.98 33.46 -34.45
N LEU A 756 -6.34 34.36 -35.20
CA LEU A 756 -5.38 34.02 -36.24
C LEU A 756 -4.01 34.63 -35.94
N HIS A 757 -2.96 33.89 -36.27
CA HIS A 757 -1.56 34.27 -36.19
C HIS A 757 -0.85 33.90 -37.50
N SER A 758 0.42 34.29 -37.62
CA SER A 758 1.33 33.64 -38.56
C SER A 758 1.41 32.14 -38.28
N GLU A 759 1.67 31.36 -39.32
CA GLU A 759 1.89 29.93 -39.15
C GLU A 759 3.12 29.69 -38.29
N ARG A 760 3.03 28.66 -37.45
CA ARG A 760 4.13 28.22 -36.62
C ARG A 760 5.20 27.54 -37.46
N GLY A 761 6.45 27.92 -37.24
CA GLY A 761 7.59 27.15 -37.71
C GLY A 761 7.88 25.96 -36.81
N THR A 762 8.97 25.26 -37.12
CA THR A 762 9.42 24.08 -36.36
C THR A 762 10.58 24.36 -35.43
N ASP A 763 11.23 25.52 -35.59
CA ASP A 763 12.51 25.78 -34.96
C ASP A 763 12.35 26.44 -33.59
N SER A 764 13.34 26.21 -32.72
CA SER A 764 13.52 26.97 -31.48
C SER A 764 14.86 27.67 -31.54
N LEU A 765 14.84 29.00 -31.58
CA LEU A 765 16.05 29.82 -31.76
C LEU A 765 16.26 30.71 -30.55
N LEU A 766 17.52 31.02 -30.25
CA LEU A 766 17.82 32.09 -29.29
C LEU A 766 17.34 33.42 -29.89
N LEU A 767 16.64 34.24 -29.10
CA LEU A 767 16.10 35.50 -29.64
C LEU A 767 17.22 36.40 -30.21
N LYS A 768 18.40 36.37 -29.57
CA LYS A 768 19.58 37.11 -30.02
C LYS A 768 20.22 36.54 -31.29
N SER A 769 19.94 35.30 -31.69
CA SER A 769 20.52 34.69 -32.90
C SER A 769 19.72 34.96 -34.17
N ILE A 770 18.53 35.56 -34.07
CA ILE A 770 17.73 35.92 -35.24
C ILE A 770 18.39 37.09 -35.98
N GLU A 771 18.55 36.95 -37.29
CA GLU A 771 19.16 37.94 -38.17
C GLU A 771 18.21 39.11 -38.49
N ASN A 772 18.72 40.17 -39.14
CA ASN A 772 17.93 41.33 -39.61
C ASN A 772 17.17 42.09 -38.51
N LYS A 773 17.75 42.20 -37.32
CA LYS A 773 17.20 42.99 -36.20
C LYS A 773 17.01 44.45 -36.58
N SER A 774 15.91 45.04 -36.13
CA SER A 774 15.64 46.46 -36.30
C SER A 774 16.60 47.31 -35.47
N ALA A 775 16.74 48.60 -35.83
CA ALA A 775 17.58 49.53 -35.08
C ALA A 775 17.09 49.71 -33.63
N SER A 776 15.78 49.53 -33.42
CA SER A 776 15.13 49.65 -32.11
C SER A 776 15.19 48.40 -31.23
N PHE A 777 15.61 47.25 -31.78
CA PHE A 777 15.54 45.96 -31.08
C PHE A 777 16.37 45.94 -29.80
N ASP A 778 17.65 46.30 -29.86
CA ASP A 778 18.56 46.12 -28.72
C ASP A 778 18.12 46.96 -27.50
N ASP A 779 17.70 48.20 -27.75
CA ASP A 779 17.19 49.11 -26.71
C ASP A 779 15.89 48.58 -26.08
N PHE A 780 14.93 48.16 -26.91
CA PHE A 780 13.67 47.58 -26.42
C PHE A 780 13.91 46.27 -25.66
N TYR A 781 14.81 45.41 -26.16
CA TYR A 781 15.14 44.12 -25.58
C TYR A 781 15.71 44.27 -24.16
N VAL A 782 16.63 45.22 -23.94
CA VAL A 782 17.23 45.50 -22.63
C VAL A 782 16.16 45.96 -21.62
N ASP A 783 15.28 46.85 -22.05
CA ASP A 783 14.18 47.36 -21.22
C ASP A 783 13.14 46.26 -20.90
N TRP A 784 12.72 45.50 -21.92
CA TRP A 784 11.81 44.35 -21.78
C TRP A 784 12.35 43.30 -20.81
N LYS A 785 13.62 42.90 -20.96
CA LYS A 785 14.28 41.94 -20.07
C LYS A 785 14.25 42.40 -18.62
N THR A 786 14.51 43.68 -18.38
CA THR A 786 14.48 44.27 -17.03
C THR A 786 13.08 44.23 -16.43
N ARG A 787 12.03 44.44 -17.24
CA ARG A 787 10.64 44.30 -16.79
C ARG A 787 10.28 42.86 -16.45
N ILE A 788 10.51 41.91 -17.36
CA ILE A 788 10.10 40.51 -17.17
C ILE A 788 10.87 39.82 -16.03
N THR A 789 12.12 40.23 -15.76
CA THR A 789 12.87 39.72 -14.59
C THR A 789 12.12 39.97 -13.28
N LYS A 790 11.38 41.08 -13.16
CA LYS A 790 10.57 41.38 -11.96
C LYS A 790 9.39 40.42 -11.81
N ASP A 791 8.94 39.86 -12.92
CA ASP A 791 7.88 38.85 -12.98
C ASP A 791 8.47 37.45 -12.65
N CYS A 792 9.80 37.28 -12.59
CA CYS A 792 10.48 36.01 -12.26
C CYS A 792 10.69 35.78 -10.75
N LYS A 793 9.71 36.11 -9.91
CA LYS A 793 9.79 35.89 -8.45
C LYS A 793 9.27 34.50 -8.07
N CYS A 794 9.98 33.81 -7.19
CA CYS A 794 9.49 32.61 -6.53
C CYS A 794 9.64 32.77 -5.02
N GLY A 795 8.51 32.95 -4.33
CA GLY A 795 8.52 33.47 -2.96
C GLY A 795 9.15 34.87 -2.91
N ASP A 796 10.02 35.10 -1.91
CA ASP A 796 10.73 36.37 -1.72
C ASP A 796 12.04 36.48 -2.53
N ILE A 797 12.39 35.45 -3.31
CA ILE A 797 13.66 35.40 -4.03
C ILE A 797 13.51 35.96 -5.44
N ASN A 798 14.32 36.97 -5.76
CA ASN A 798 14.59 37.39 -7.14
C ASN A 798 15.61 36.43 -7.74
N LEU A 799 15.19 35.65 -8.75
CA LEU A 799 16.06 34.68 -9.38
C LEU A 799 16.98 35.36 -10.39
N LYS A 800 18.29 35.09 -10.30
CA LYS A 800 19.27 35.54 -11.31
C LYS A 800 19.10 34.72 -12.57
N VAL A 801 18.85 35.37 -13.69
CA VAL A 801 18.59 34.71 -14.96
C VAL A 801 19.79 34.82 -15.89
N HIS A 802 20.15 33.73 -16.57
CA HIS A 802 21.23 33.70 -17.56
C HIS A 802 20.80 34.35 -18.87
N GLU A 803 21.70 35.14 -19.48
CA GLU A 803 21.39 35.89 -20.70
C GLU A 803 21.09 35.00 -21.91
N ASP A 804 21.66 33.80 -21.94
CA ASP A 804 21.61 32.88 -23.09
C ASP A 804 20.42 31.91 -23.03
N SER A 805 19.45 32.20 -22.17
CA SER A 805 18.31 31.30 -21.89
C SER A 805 16.98 31.75 -22.52
N LEU A 806 16.98 32.88 -23.24
CA LEU A 806 15.78 33.37 -23.91
C LEU A 806 15.73 32.88 -25.36
N SER A 807 14.67 32.14 -25.65
CA SER A 807 14.42 31.54 -26.96
C SER A 807 13.02 31.89 -27.46
N VAL A 808 12.80 31.83 -28.76
CA VAL A 808 11.47 31.74 -29.36
C VAL A 808 11.19 30.27 -29.67
N ILE A 809 9.96 29.82 -29.42
CA ILE A 809 9.51 28.47 -29.78
C ILE A 809 8.63 28.56 -31.03
N PHE A 810 8.80 27.63 -31.96
CA PHE A 810 8.06 27.55 -33.23
C PHE A 810 8.33 28.73 -34.17
N TYR A 811 9.60 29.15 -34.24
CA TYR A 811 10.02 30.24 -35.08
C TYR A 811 9.94 29.88 -36.57
N ASP A 812 9.36 30.81 -37.32
CA ASP A 812 9.38 30.96 -38.77
C ASP A 812 9.77 32.42 -39.11
N GLU A 813 10.20 32.68 -40.34
CA GLU A 813 10.52 34.03 -40.80
C GLU A 813 9.35 35.02 -40.66
N ASN A 814 8.10 34.52 -40.66
CA ASN A 814 6.87 35.29 -40.51
C ASN A 814 6.33 35.33 -39.08
N THR A 815 7.01 34.71 -38.11
CA THR A 815 6.58 34.72 -36.69
C THR A 815 6.47 36.14 -36.15
N PHE A 816 7.55 36.92 -36.32
CA PHE A 816 7.62 38.31 -35.91
C PHE A 816 7.54 39.22 -37.13
N MET A 817 6.99 40.41 -36.97
CA MET A 817 6.93 41.40 -38.05
C MET A 817 6.85 42.81 -37.50
N ASP A 818 7.34 43.78 -38.27
CA ASP A 818 7.10 45.19 -38.00
C ASP A 818 5.59 45.55 -38.12
N TYR A 819 5.23 46.73 -37.63
CA TYR A 819 3.82 47.15 -37.61
C TYR A 819 3.24 47.38 -39.01
N ASP A 820 4.06 47.79 -39.99
CA ASP A 820 3.59 48.05 -41.36
C ASP A 820 3.16 46.78 -42.06
N LYS A 821 3.86 45.67 -41.81
CA LYS A 821 3.41 44.32 -42.21
C LYS A 821 2.21 43.88 -41.40
N ALA A 822 2.25 44.04 -40.08
CA ALA A 822 1.18 43.59 -39.18
C ALA A 822 -0.18 44.19 -39.57
N LYS A 823 -0.28 45.51 -39.80
CA LYS A 823 -1.56 46.20 -40.07
C LYS A 823 -2.29 45.74 -41.34
N THR A 824 -1.63 45.00 -42.22
CA THR A 824 -2.21 44.41 -43.44
C THR A 824 -2.31 42.89 -43.40
N PHE A 825 -1.95 42.27 -42.27
CA PHE A 825 -1.85 40.81 -42.15
C PHE A 825 -3.21 40.10 -42.08
N CYS A 826 -4.17 40.70 -41.35
CA CYS A 826 -5.47 40.09 -41.08
C CYS A 826 -6.33 39.95 -42.35
N PRO A 827 -6.97 38.78 -42.56
CA PRO A 827 -7.89 38.61 -43.68
C PRO A 827 -9.20 39.38 -43.46
N THR A 828 -10.03 39.45 -44.49
CA THR A 828 -11.36 40.10 -44.39
C THR A 828 -12.21 39.40 -43.34
N GLY A 829 -12.92 40.17 -42.50
CA GLY A 829 -13.68 39.65 -41.36
C GLY A 829 -12.87 39.45 -40.09
N PHE A 830 -11.61 39.92 -40.08
CA PHE A 830 -10.74 39.91 -38.91
C PHE A 830 -10.02 41.26 -38.77
N HIS A 831 -9.70 41.66 -37.53
CA HIS A 831 -8.93 42.87 -37.23
C HIS A 831 -7.86 42.62 -36.17
N ILE A 832 -6.88 43.54 -36.06
CA ILE A 832 -5.95 43.58 -34.92
C ILE A 832 -6.68 44.25 -33.74
N PRO A 833 -6.81 43.58 -32.58
CA PRO A 833 -7.49 44.15 -31.43
C PRO A 833 -6.84 45.45 -30.97
N ASP A 834 -7.65 46.37 -30.48
CA ASP A 834 -7.14 47.58 -29.84
C ASP A 834 -6.66 47.29 -28.40
N SER A 835 -5.97 48.25 -27.80
CA SER A 835 -5.45 48.13 -26.44
C SER A 835 -6.52 47.87 -25.38
N THR A 836 -7.75 48.34 -25.58
CA THR A 836 -8.88 48.12 -24.65
C THR A 836 -9.43 46.71 -24.80
N GLU A 837 -9.61 46.24 -26.03
CA GLU A 837 -10.11 44.91 -26.33
C GLU A 837 -9.17 43.85 -25.74
N PHE A 838 -7.86 44.00 -25.94
CA PHE A 838 -6.82 43.15 -25.37
C PHE A 838 -6.93 43.01 -23.85
N MET A 839 -7.13 44.12 -23.14
CA MET A 839 -7.17 44.11 -21.67
C MET A 839 -8.45 43.52 -21.11
N GLN A 840 -9.58 43.67 -21.80
CA GLN A 840 -10.89 43.22 -21.33
C GLN A 840 -11.22 41.78 -21.72
N LYS A 841 -10.93 41.39 -22.97
CA LYS A 841 -11.47 40.14 -23.56
C LYS A 841 -10.46 38.98 -23.59
N PHE A 842 -9.17 39.22 -23.36
CA PHE A 842 -8.13 38.21 -23.56
C PHE A 842 -7.52 37.74 -22.24
N LYS A 843 -7.69 36.44 -21.97
CA LYS A 843 -6.90 35.69 -21.00
C LYS A 843 -6.43 34.42 -21.71
N PHE A 844 -5.13 34.17 -21.74
CA PHE A 844 -4.61 32.85 -22.11
C PHE A 844 -4.62 32.03 -20.82
N PRO A 845 -5.47 30.99 -20.64
CA PRO A 845 -5.49 30.21 -19.40
C PRO A 845 -4.60 28.96 -19.50
N THR A 846 -3.79 28.84 -20.54
CA THR A 846 -2.97 27.65 -20.77
C THR A 846 -1.60 28.03 -21.28
N THR A 847 -0.63 27.16 -21.05
CA THR A 847 0.69 27.16 -21.70
C THR A 847 0.82 26.02 -22.70
N SER A 848 -0.24 25.21 -22.88
CA SER A 848 -0.25 24.10 -23.82
C SER A 848 -0.30 24.63 -25.24
N THR A 849 0.81 24.43 -25.94
CA THR A 849 1.00 24.81 -27.34
C THR A 849 0.10 24.03 -28.29
N SER A 850 -0.55 22.94 -27.84
CA SER A 850 -1.62 22.27 -28.60
C SER A 850 -2.91 23.10 -28.73
N PHE A 851 -3.10 24.13 -27.91
CA PHE A 851 -4.31 24.96 -27.86
C PHE A 851 -4.07 26.43 -28.19
N ARG A 852 -2.90 26.94 -27.82
CA ARG A 852 -2.42 28.26 -28.25
C ARG A 852 -1.70 28.05 -29.55
N ASN A 853 -1.93 28.88 -30.58
CA ASN A 853 -1.27 28.75 -31.87
C ASN A 853 -0.32 29.92 -32.18
N ASP A 854 0.34 30.41 -31.13
CA ASP A 854 1.29 31.53 -31.07
C ASP A 854 2.74 31.04 -30.96
N SER A 855 3.73 31.92 -31.11
CA SER A 855 5.16 31.59 -30.96
C SER A 855 5.76 32.33 -29.77
N PRO A 856 5.52 31.86 -28.53
CA PRO A 856 5.89 32.62 -27.34
C PRO A 856 7.42 32.72 -27.19
N LEU A 857 7.85 33.83 -26.61
CA LEU A 857 9.20 33.99 -26.08
C LEU A 857 9.31 33.14 -24.81
N SER A 858 10.15 32.11 -24.85
CA SER A 858 10.38 31.18 -23.76
C SER A 858 11.65 31.53 -23.01
N TRP A 859 11.51 31.75 -21.71
CA TRP A 859 12.61 32.03 -20.81
C TRP A 859 12.77 30.94 -19.75
N TYR A 860 13.88 30.20 -19.83
CA TYR A 860 14.18 29.10 -18.91
C TYR A 860 15.17 29.53 -17.82
N PHE A 861 14.86 29.23 -16.55
CA PHE A 861 15.83 29.37 -15.47
C PHE A 861 15.76 28.21 -14.47
N ARG A 862 16.95 27.78 -14.03
CA ARG A 862 17.13 26.77 -12.98
C ARG A 862 17.19 27.45 -11.62
N THR A 863 16.58 26.81 -10.63
CA THR A 863 16.75 27.21 -9.23
C THR A 863 17.43 26.10 -8.47
N ASP A 864 18.39 26.45 -7.61
CA ASP A 864 19.07 25.49 -6.73
C ASP A 864 18.11 25.08 -5.60
N ARG A 865 17.15 24.18 -5.92
CA ARG A 865 16.19 23.54 -4.99
C ARG A 865 15.75 24.42 -3.81
N VAL A 866 15.26 25.62 -4.11
CA VAL A 866 14.68 26.49 -3.08
C VAL A 866 13.33 25.92 -2.66
N VAL A 867 13.11 25.78 -1.35
CA VAL A 867 11.83 25.30 -0.79
C VAL A 867 10.68 26.17 -1.31
N GLY A 868 9.71 25.55 -2.00
CA GLY A 868 8.57 26.23 -2.62
C GLY A 868 8.74 26.61 -4.10
N CYS A 869 9.90 26.32 -4.70
CA CYS A 869 10.17 26.58 -6.11
C CYS A 869 10.41 25.28 -6.89
N SER A 870 9.82 25.18 -8.09
CA SER A 870 10.15 24.11 -9.03
C SER A 870 11.62 24.21 -9.44
N ALA A 871 12.32 23.08 -9.57
CA ALA A 871 13.72 23.03 -10.02
C ALA A 871 13.89 23.60 -11.43
N SER A 872 12.85 23.52 -12.26
CA SER A 872 12.75 24.13 -13.58
C SER A 872 11.58 25.10 -13.63
N ASN A 873 11.85 26.36 -13.96
CA ASN A 873 10.81 27.35 -14.25
C ASN A 873 10.99 27.85 -15.69
N ILE A 874 9.88 27.82 -16.43
CA ILE A 874 9.77 28.38 -17.77
C ILE A 874 8.70 29.46 -17.70
N ILE A 875 9.02 30.63 -18.25
CA ILE A 875 8.06 31.70 -18.51
C ILE A 875 7.87 31.80 -20.02
N HIS A 876 6.62 31.74 -20.45
CA HIS A 876 6.22 32.09 -21.81
C HIS A 876 5.68 33.50 -21.81
N SER A 877 6.28 34.35 -22.63
CA SER A 877 5.86 35.73 -22.81
C SER A 877 5.48 35.98 -24.25
N ASP A 878 4.35 36.64 -24.45
CA ASP A 878 3.84 37.04 -25.75
C ASP A 878 3.78 38.55 -25.84
N LEU A 879 4.17 39.06 -27.00
CA LEU A 879 4.09 40.46 -27.33
C LEU A 879 3.33 40.58 -28.64
N PHE A 880 2.13 41.15 -28.60
CA PHE A 880 1.26 41.30 -29.77
C PHE A 880 1.08 42.78 -30.12
N TRP A 881 1.09 43.10 -31.40
CA TRP A 881 0.69 44.42 -31.88
C TRP A 881 -0.77 44.73 -31.52
N THR A 882 -1.05 45.97 -31.12
CA THR A 882 -2.42 46.49 -31.04
C THR A 882 -2.70 47.43 -32.21
N SER A 883 -3.97 47.67 -32.53
CA SER A 883 -4.35 48.71 -33.50
C SER A 883 -4.31 50.14 -32.92
N THR A 884 -4.05 50.31 -31.62
CA THR A 884 -3.97 51.62 -30.97
C THR A 884 -2.60 52.28 -31.19
N GLU A 885 -2.58 53.35 -31.97
CA GLU A 885 -1.37 54.15 -32.20
C GLU A 885 -1.04 55.04 -31.01
N LYS A 886 0.24 55.08 -30.61
CA LYS A 886 0.72 56.06 -29.62
C LYS A 886 1.16 57.35 -30.31
N ASN A 887 2.02 57.24 -31.33
CA ASN A 887 2.52 58.35 -32.15
C ASN A 887 3.08 57.81 -33.48
N SER A 888 3.69 58.68 -34.30
CA SER A 888 4.19 58.32 -35.64
C SER A 888 5.18 57.16 -35.63
N ASP A 889 5.99 57.01 -34.59
CA ASP A 889 7.12 56.07 -34.54
C ASP A 889 6.85 54.90 -33.59
N THR A 890 5.80 54.99 -32.76
CA THR A 890 5.49 54.06 -31.67
C THR A 890 4.06 53.58 -31.75
N GLN A 891 3.88 52.27 -31.61
CA GLN A 891 2.58 51.61 -31.47
C GLN A 891 2.47 51.03 -30.06
N TYR A 892 1.24 50.88 -29.55
CA TYR A 892 1.06 50.08 -28.34
C TYR A 892 1.11 48.58 -28.68
N CYS A 893 1.78 47.79 -27.83
CA CYS A 893 1.71 46.34 -27.82
C CYS A 893 1.01 45.83 -26.57
N TYR A 894 0.36 44.68 -26.68
CA TYR A 894 -0.08 43.88 -25.55
C TYR A 894 1.02 42.90 -25.15
N GLU A 895 1.38 42.88 -23.87
CA GLU A 895 2.34 41.95 -23.30
C GLU A 895 1.65 41.08 -22.26
N SER A 896 1.78 39.75 -22.39
CA SER A 896 1.35 38.78 -21.39
C SER A 896 2.47 37.80 -21.07
N SER A 897 2.59 37.40 -19.82
CA SER A 897 3.57 36.39 -19.39
C SER A 897 2.91 35.35 -18.51
N MET A 898 3.26 34.08 -18.71
CA MET A 898 2.72 32.95 -17.97
C MET A 898 3.80 31.99 -17.52
N ARG A 899 3.64 31.42 -16.33
CA ARG A 899 4.52 30.35 -15.83
C ARG A 899 4.03 28.98 -16.29
N THR A 900 4.85 28.21 -17.00
CA THR A 900 4.46 26.94 -17.62
C THR A 900 3.99 25.89 -16.62
N VAL A 901 4.69 25.74 -15.49
CA VAL A 901 4.42 24.67 -14.51
C VAL A 901 3.11 24.92 -13.75
N THR A 902 2.84 26.16 -13.36
CA THR A 902 1.67 26.50 -12.54
C THR A 902 0.51 27.04 -13.36
N MET A 903 0.71 27.26 -14.67
CA MET A 903 -0.23 27.95 -15.57
C MET A 903 -0.73 29.31 -15.04
N ASN A 904 0.06 29.97 -14.19
CA ASN A 904 -0.30 31.25 -13.61
C ASN A 904 0.13 32.39 -14.53
N GLU A 905 -0.80 33.30 -14.82
CA GLU A 905 -0.48 34.60 -15.43
C GLU A 905 0.37 35.41 -14.46
N MET A 906 1.57 35.78 -14.89
CA MET A 906 2.54 36.55 -14.12
C MET A 906 2.36 38.05 -14.36
N SER A 907 2.10 38.43 -15.61
CA SER A 907 1.87 39.82 -15.98
C SER A 907 0.96 39.93 -17.20
N ARG A 908 0.23 41.06 -17.24
CA ARG A 908 -0.60 41.50 -18.36
C ARG A 908 -0.58 43.02 -18.40
N ARG A 909 -0.14 43.61 -19.50
CA ARG A 909 -0.02 45.06 -19.64
C ARG A 909 0.01 45.52 -21.08
N ILE A 910 -0.23 46.81 -21.27
CA ILE A 910 0.05 47.52 -22.52
C ILE A 910 1.40 48.19 -22.39
N VAL A 911 2.26 48.01 -23.39
CA VAL A 911 3.61 48.57 -23.46
C VAL A 911 3.78 49.34 -24.76
N GLU A 912 4.81 50.18 -24.81
CA GLU A 912 5.12 51.00 -25.98
C GLU A 912 6.17 50.29 -26.82
N CYS A 913 5.85 50.03 -28.08
CA CYS A 913 6.71 49.35 -29.03
C CYS A 913 7.08 50.28 -30.20
N PRO A 914 8.36 50.43 -30.52
CA PRO A 914 8.80 51.05 -31.77
C PRO A 914 8.16 50.33 -32.97
N LYS A 915 7.59 51.04 -33.94
CA LYS A 915 6.87 50.40 -35.07
C LYS A 915 7.74 49.49 -35.93
N ASP A 916 9.06 49.71 -35.91
CA ASP A 916 10.05 48.88 -36.60
C ASP A 916 10.51 47.67 -35.78
N LEU A 917 10.00 47.45 -34.55
CA LEU A 917 10.47 46.40 -33.63
C LEU A 917 10.44 45.00 -34.25
N TYR A 918 11.63 44.49 -34.58
CA TYR A 918 11.83 43.14 -35.08
C TYR A 918 13.18 42.60 -34.59
N PRO A 919 13.27 41.35 -34.09
CA PRO A 919 12.20 40.36 -33.89
C PRO A 919 11.70 40.33 -32.43
N MET A 920 10.43 40.64 -32.13
CA MET A 920 9.81 40.39 -30.81
C MET A 920 8.28 40.41 -30.85
N ALA A 921 7.68 41.31 -31.63
CA ALA A 921 6.23 41.50 -31.68
C ALA A 921 5.59 40.62 -32.78
N GLN A 922 4.54 39.90 -32.39
CA GLN A 922 3.71 39.08 -33.26
C GLN A 922 2.42 39.82 -33.61
N VAL A 923 1.74 39.36 -34.66
CA VAL A 923 0.38 39.80 -34.99
C VAL A 923 -0.64 38.78 -34.49
N MET A 924 -1.77 39.28 -34.00
CA MET A 924 -2.93 38.46 -33.69
C MET A 924 -4.17 39.14 -34.27
N CYS A 925 -4.91 38.40 -35.08
CA CYS A 925 -6.17 38.86 -35.65
C CYS A 925 -7.33 38.17 -34.94
N VAL A 926 -8.43 38.89 -34.76
CA VAL A 926 -9.64 38.37 -34.11
C VAL A 926 -10.81 38.52 -35.03
N MET A 927 -11.63 37.47 -35.08
CA MET A 927 -12.83 37.45 -35.92
C MET A 927 -13.79 38.56 -35.48
N ASP A 928 -14.28 39.31 -36.46
CA ASP A 928 -15.32 40.32 -36.27
C ASP A 928 -16.61 39.65 -35.77
N GLU A 929 -17.35 40.35 -34.89
CA GLU A 929 -18.62 39.86 -34.32
C GLU A 929 -19.80 39.98 -35.29
#